data_AF-A0A8T1UN78-F1
#
_entry.id   AF-A0A8T1UN78-F1
#
_cell.length_a   1.000
_cell.length_b   1.000
_cell.length_c   1.000
_cell.angle_alpha   90.00
_cell.angle_beta   90.00
_cell.angle_gamma   90.00
#
_symmetry.space_group_name_H-M   'P 1'
#
loop_
_entity.id
_entity.type
_entity.pdbx_description
1 polymer ?
#
loop_
_entity_poly.entity_id
_entity_poly.type
_entity_poly.pdbx_seq_one_letter_code
_entity_poly.pdbx_strand_id
1 'polypeptide(L)'
;MSHFVRQSKFRHVYIEPAKLESCYTNVRLATATGEQNYIKGNTKFFAVSIQAGGGAMAVVPYDKVGKFDPDFPLISGHRGAILDFDFNPFHEHLIASASDDSTIKIWGIPEGGLAETCVDPLVDLSGHGRKVTLIKFHPTANNVLASTSSDFSVRLWDIEKGSEIVKMEDHGENLIQDLAWSWTGSLLATTCKDKVVRLYDARSGQIAAQKENAHMGTKSVKMSFLGNKETFVTVGFTRQSQRQFKVWDPRNLDKELKKVDIDQAAGVIMPFYDPDTNLLYLCGKGDGNIRYYEMSEGEPFAFPISEYRSTTSAKGMAMIPKRGCDIMKCESARLLKLTSNAIEPLHVFVPRKSDAFQDDIFPDTYAGIPSMTADDWLGGADNSPSKVSIPRVFASSNDYRLRVTPQSYVFFEDSRPDAPAGSTVAICLPGIGDTRRQFRLLAPLLHDKLGFRVLLGDLRGFGDSTSFDDNPAHDYSAYSPESVALDVASLMEKLSAADPTCSFVLLGNSLSAGSMVLAADSPMDSWFRPLSHLMFRPLYGAWVWGAYYKTLFPGKLPDDFEAELDILKKHLKTETGNIVNVGRFARASKVGVASTLDNLGQHPTLPVLAFFGCKDPDYADFNAEIEWFKAAVPHAQCFEDVDGGHYPHLENPERVVKEIEIILYRE
;
A
#
# COMPACT_ATOMS: atom_id res chain seq x y z
N MET A 1 14.73 -9.24 -48.92
CA MET A 1 13.57 -8.91 -48.06
C MET A 1 14.11 -8.21 -46.83
N SER A 2 13.59 -7.03 -46.47
CA SER A 2 13.86 -6.45 -45.16
C SER A 2 13.19 -7.30 -44.09
N HIS A 3 13.91 -7.69 -43.04
CA HIS A 3 13.27 -8.31 -41.87
C HIS A 3 12.37 -7.27 -41.21
N PHE A 4 11.06 -7.45 -41.33
CA PHE A 4 10.08 -6.64 -40.60
C PHE A 4 10.12 -7.06 -39.13
N VAL A 5 11.04 -6.45 -38.37
CA VAL A 5 11.18 -6.71 -36.93
C VAL A 5 9.92 -6.19 -36.24
N ARG A 6 9.10 -7.11 -35.71
CA ARG A 6 7.90 -6.76 -34.95
C ARG A 6 8.28 -5.82 -33.80
N GLN A 7 7.77 -4.60 -33.85
CA GLN A 7 7.94 -3.63 -32.78
C GLN A 7 7.19 -4.13 -31.54
N SER A 8 7.93 -4.40 -30.47
CA SER A 8 7.39 -4.83 -29.18
C SER A 8 8.11 -4.06 -28.07
N LYS A 9 7.32 -3.51 -27.15
CA LYS A 9 7.79 -2.84 -25.92
C LYS A 9 8.57 -3.79 -25.01
N PHE A 10 8.25 -5.08 -25.09
CA PHE A 10 8.75 -6.13 -24.21
C PHE A 10 9.91 -6.94 -24.82
N ARG A 11 10.36 -6.58 -26.03
CA ARG A 11 11.41 -7.31 -26.77
C ARG A 11 12.73 -7.46 -26.00
N HIS A 12 13.01 -6.55 -25.07
CA HIS A 12 14.22 -6.50 -24.25
C HIS A 12 13.95 -6.73 -22.76
N VAL A 13 12.78 -7.28 -22.39
CA VAL A 13 12.51 -7.69 -21.01
C VAL A 13 13.56 -8.70 -20.55
N TYR A 14 14.03 -8.51 -19.32
CA TYR A 14 14.99 -9.40 -18.66
C TYR A 14 14.53 -9.69 -17.23
N ILE A 15 15.12 -10.72 -16.63
CA ILE A 15 14.85 -11.12 -15.25
C ILE A 15 16.14 -11.01 -14.45
N GLU A 16 16.11 -10.24 -13.37
CA GLU A 16 17.22 -10.00 -12.45
C GLU A 16 16.91 -10.67 -11.10
N PRO A 17 17.78 -11.56 -10.59
CA PRO A 17 17.58 -12.13 -9.27
C PRO A 17 17.88 -11.10 -8.20
N ALA A 18 17.09 -11.10 -7.12
CA ALA A 18 17.40 -10.31 -5.95
C ALA A 18 18.78 -10.66 -5.38
N LYS A 19 19.42 -9.66 -4.76
CA LYS A 19 20.63 -9.90 -3.97
C LYS A 19 20.33 -10.80 -2.77
N LEU A 20 21.35 -11.51 -2.29
CA LEU A 20 21.23 -12.43 -1.14
C LEU A 20 20.65 -11.77 0.13
N GLU A 21 20.93 -10.48 0.35
CA GLU A 21 20.39 -9.65 1.44
C GLU A 21 18.86 -9.43 1.38
N SER A 22 18.25 -9.66 0.22
CA SER A 22 16.79 -9.56 -0.02
C SER A 22 16.14 -10.92 -0.29
N CYS A 23 16.88 -12.03 -0.13
CA CYS A 23 16.37 -13.39 -0.23
C CYS A 23 15.98 -13.93 1.16
N TYR A 24 15.18 -14.99 1.18
CA TYR A 24 14.79 -15.69 2.40
C TYR A 24 15.52 -17.04 2.40
N THR A 25 16.40 -17.27 3.36
CA THR A 25 17.34 -18.41 3.39
C THR A 25 17.06 -19.33 4.59
N ASN A 26 17.60 -20.55 4.62
CA ASN A 26 17.31 -21.54 5.68
C ASN A 26 15.84 -22.01 5.73
N VAL A 27 15.10 -21.88 4.62
CA VAL A 27 13.71 -22.33 4.50
C VAL A 27 13.65 -23.86 4.51
N ARG A 28 12.94 -24.45 5.48
CA ARG A 28 12.77 -25.91 5.61
C ARG A 28 11.48 -26.38 4.92
N LEU A 29 11.58 -26.77 3.66
CA LEU A 29 10.44 -27.22 2.86
C LEU A 29 9.74 -28.45 3.45
N ALA A 30 8.40 -28.45 3.43
CA ALA A 30 7.61 -29.64 3.71
C ALA A 30 7.98 -30.82 2.78
N THR A 31 7.91 -32.04 3.31
CA THR A 31 8.27 -33.29 2.61
C THR A 31 7.14 -33.86 1.74
N ALA A 32 5.94 -33.26 1.77
CA ALA A 32 4.76 -33.73 1.06
C ALA A 32 4.97 -33.74 -0.47
N THR A 33 4.89 -34.91 -1.10
CA THR A 33 5.18 -35.06 -2.52
C THR A 33 3.97 -34.71 -3.40
N GLY A 34 4.17 -33.83 -4.37
CA GLY A 34 3.13 -33.41 -5.32
C GLY A 34 3.67 -32.49 -6.41
N GLU A 35 2.81 -32.12 -7.35
CA GLU A 35 3.15 -31.19 -8.44
C GLU A 35 2.99 -29.71 -8.07
N GLN A 36 2.45 -29.46 -6.87
CA GLN A 36 2.15 -28.16 -6.25
C GLN A 36 3.24 -27.10 -6.37
N ASN A 37 2.84 -25.83 -6.31
CA ASN A 37 3.80 -24.72 -6.29
C ASN A 37 4.54 -24.61 -4.95
N TYR A 38 3.95 -25.04 -3.83
CA TYR A 38 4.45 -24.88 -2.45
C TYR A 38 4.75 -23.44 -1.98
N ILE A 39 4.51 -22.44 -2.83
CA ILE A 39 4.65 -21.00 -2.55
C ILE A 39 3.55 -20.22 -3.26
N LYS A 40 3.06 -19.16 -2.60
CA LYS A 40 2.16 -18.13 -3.13
C LYS A 40 2.56 -16.76 -2.58
N GLY A 41 2.10 -15.68 -3.19
CA GLY A 41 2.29 -14.34 -2.67
C GLY A 41 1.19 -13.39 -3.10
N ASN A 42 0.86 -12.45 -2.23
CA ASN A 42 0.02 -11.29 -2.54
C ASN A 42 0.89 -10.02 -2.55
N THR A 43 0.35 -8.89 -2.12
CA THR A 43 1.02 -7.58 -2.05
C THR A 43 1.79 -7.34 -0.74
N LYS A 44 1.41 -8.02 0.34
CA LYS A 44 1.97 -7.84 1.70
C LYS A 44 2.79 -9.05 2.18
N PHE A 45 2.33 -10.25 1.85
CA PHE A 45 2.90 -11.50 2.34
C PHE A 45 3.16 -12.50 1.21
N PHE A 46 4.13 -13.37 1.42
CA PHE A 46 4.16 -14.68 0.78
C PHE A 46 3.84 -15.79 1.78
N ALA A 47 3.37 -16.91 1.26
CA ALA A 47 3.10 -18.12 2.03
C ALA A 47 3.93 -19.28 1.46
N VAL A 48 4.48 -20.13 2.31
CA VAL A 48 5.35 -21.26 1.94
C VAL A 48 5.11 -22.46 2.83
N SER A 49 5.04 -23.67 2.26
CA SER A 49 4.83 -24.89 3.05
C SER A 49 6.12 -25.33 3.76
N ILE A 50 6.04 -25.48 5.09
CA ILE A 50 7.18 -25.72 5.99
C ILE A 50 7.11 -27.13 6.60
N GLN A 51 8.27 -27.74 6.80
CA GLN A 51 8.39 -29.02 7.51
C GLN A 51 8.15 -28.84 9.02
N ALA A 52 6.93 -29.17 9.47
CA ALA A 52 6.58 -29.34 10.88
C ALA A 52 5.79 -30.65 11.08
N GLY A 53 5.21 -30.86 12.26
CA GLY A 53 4.23 -31.93 12.50
C GLY A 53 2.86 -31.54 11.93
N GLY A 54 2.16 -32.50 11.29
CA GLY A 54 0.88 -32.22 10.63
C GLY A 54 1.05 -31.45 9.31
N GLY A 55 0.08 -30.58 8.99
CA GLY A 55 0.14 -29.68 7.83
C GLY A 55 0.44 -28.26 8.25
N ALA A 56 1.64 -27.77 7.91
CA ALA A 56 2.08 -26.44 8.30
C ALA A 56 2.56 -25.56 7.13
N MET A 57 2.39 -24.26 7.32
CA MET A 57 2.72 -23.21 6.35
C MET A 57 3.16 -21.95 7.10
N ALA A 58 4.24 -21.32 6.67
CA ALA A 58 4.61 -19.98 7.14
C ALA A 58 3.93 -18.93 6.25
N VAL A 59 3.48 -17.83 6.86
CA VAL A 59 3.02 -16.62 6.15
C VAL A 59 3.89 -15.46 6.59
N VAL A 60 4.58 -14.85 5.64
CA VAL A 60 5.77 -14.04 5.87
C VAL A 60 5.62 -12.68 5.18
N PRO A 61 5.66 -11.57 5.94
CA PRO A 61 5.75 -10.22 5.39
C PRO A 61 7.00 -10.01 4.52
N TYR A 62 6.88 -9.20 3.45
CA TYR A 62 7.99 -8.94 2.51
C TYR A 62 9.17 -8.12 3.06
N ASP A 63 9.04 -7.54 4.26
CA ASP A 63 10.10 -6.81 4.96
C ASP A 63 10.96 -7.72 5.87
N LYS A 64 10.46 -8.90 6.26
CA LYS A 64 11.18 -9.89 7.09
C LYS A 64 12.16 -10.74 6.26
N VAL A 65 13.04 -10.07 5.51
CA VAL A 65 14.10 -10.68 4.67
C VAL A 65 15.22 -11.33 5.49
N GLY A 66 16.05 -12.17 4.85
CA GLY A 66 17.28 -12.70 5.44
C GLY A 66 17.19 -14.18 5.80
N LYS A 67 17.55 -14.55 7.04
CA LYS A 67 17.56 -15.96 7.49
C LYS A 67 16.22 -16.30 8.15
N PHE A 68 15.56 -17.33 7.63
CA PHE A 68 14.34 -17.89 8.21
C PHE A 68 14.62 -18.47 9.60
N ASP A 69 13.86 -18.00 10.58
CA ASP A 69 13.93 -18.41 11.97
C ASP A 69 13.40 -19.87 12.12
N PRO A 70 14.14 -20.80 12.77
CA PRO A 70 13.63 -22.12 13.09
C PRO A 70 12.31 -22.12 13.86
N ASP A 71 12.06 -21.09 14.68
CA ASP A 71 10.90 -20.97 15.57
C ASP A 71 9.86 -19.97 15.03
N PHE A 72 9.92 -19.64 13.72
CA PHE A 72 8.99 -18.72 13.06
C PHE A 72 7.51 -19.15 13.20
N PRO A 73 6.59 -18.27 13.62
CA PRO A 73 5.16 -18.56 13.75
C PRO A 73 4.50 -19.14 12.49
N LEU A 74 3.82 -20.28 12.64
CA LEU A 74 3.21 -21.02 11.52
C LEU A 74 1.67 -20.95 11.53
N ILE A 75 1.05 -21.30 10.42
CA ILE A 75 -0.32 -21.83 10.37
C ILE A 75 -0.21 -23.36 10.49
N SER A 76 -0.89 -23.98 11.45
CA SER A 76 -0.63 -25.37 11.85
C SER A 76 -1.88 -26.14 12.36
N GLY A 77 -3.09 -25.73 11.98
CA GLY A 77 -4.34 -26.41 12.39
C GLY A 77 -4.84 -27.55 11.49
N HIS A 78 -4.08 -27.95 10.46
CA HIS A 78 -4.41 -29.11 9.62
C HIS A 78 -3.88 -30.43 10.20
N ARG A 79 -4.69 -31.49 10.12
CA ARG A 79 -4.39 -32.84 10.62
C ARG A 79 -3.62 -33.68 9.60
N GLY A 80 -3.74 -33.34 8.32
CA GLY A 80 -2.97 -33.89 7.20
C GLY A 80 -2.02 -32.85 6.63
N ALA A 81 -1.17 -33.24 5.67
CA ALA A 81 -0.27 -32.28 5.01
C ALA A 81 -1.06 -31.24 4.19
N ILE A 82 -0.66 -29.96 4.27
CA ILE A 82 -1.15 -28.93 3.34
C ILE A 82 -0.65 -29.28 1.93
N LEU A 83 -1.57 -29.32 0.97
CA LEU A 83 -1.31 -29.68 -0.41
C LEU A 83 -1.26 -28.43 -1.30
N ASP A 84 -2.31 -27.61 -1.33
CA ASP A 84 -2.35 -26.33 -2.05
C ASP A 84 -2.85 -25.21 -1.13
N PHE A 85 -2.57 -23.97 -1.50
CA PHE A 85 -3.05 -22.78 -0.82
C PHE A 85 -3.15 -21.61 -1.79
N ASP A 86 -4.00 -20.62 -1.48
CA ASP A 86 -4.10 -19.39 -2.26
C ASP A 86 -4.54 -18.23 -1.37
N PHE A 87 -3.98 -17.04 -1.60
CA PHE A 87 -4.45 -15.82 -0.96
C PHE A 87 -5.77 -15.38 -1.59
N ASN A 88 -6.66 -14.81 -0.78
CA ASN A 88 -7.85 -14.15 -1.31
C ASN A 88 -7.40 -12.94 -2.17
N PRO A 89 -7.87 -12.80 -3.42
CA PRO A 89 -7.38 -11.79 -4.34
C PRO A 89 -7.98 -10.40 -4.08
N PHE A 90 -8.89 -10.28 -3.11
CA PHE A 90 -9.53 -9.04 -2.65
C PHE A 90 -9.10 -8.64 -1.23
N HIS A 91 -8.84 -9.64 -0.37
CA HIS A 91 -8.54 -9.45 1.05
C HIS A 91 -7.11 -9.91 1.35
N GLU A 92 -6.18 -8.95 1.40
CA GLU A 92 -4.73 -9.18 1.54
C GLU A 92 -4.33 -9.91 2.85
N HIS A 93 -5.25 -9.95 3.82
CA HIS A 93 -5.10 -10.59 5.12
C HIS A 93 -5.85 -11.94 5.23
N LEU A 94 -6.34 -12.50 4.11
CA LEU A 94 -6.99 -13.82 4.07
C LEU A 94 -6.24 -14.81 3.15
N ILE A 95 -6.07 -16.04 3.63
CA ILE A 95 -5.51 -17.17 2.88
C ILE A 95 -6.35 -18.44 3.09
N ALA A 96 -6.53 -19.23 2.04
CA ALA A 96 -7.12 -20.56 2.10
C ALA A 96 -6.04 -21.64 1.97
N SER A 97 -6.19 -22.76 2.68
CA SER A 97 -5.34 -23.95 2.52
C SER A 97 -6.17 -25.23 2.37
N ALA A 98 -5.73 -26.12 1.48
CA ALA A 98 -6.32 -27.42 1.18
C ALA A 98 -5.39 -28.55 1.66
N SER A 99 -5.94 -29.63 2.22
CA SER A 99 -5.16 -30.62 2.99
C SER A 99 -5.47 -32.09 2.68
N ASP A 100 -4.49 -32.93 3.01
CA ASP A 100 -4.59 -34.40 3.04
C ASP A 100 -5.67 -34.92 4.01
N ASP A 101 -6.07 -34.11 5.01
CA ASP A 101 -7.19 -34.40 5.93
C ASP A 101 -8.59 -34.22 5.32
N SER A 102 -8.70 -33.85 4.04
CA SER A 102 -9.96 -33.63 3.29
C SER A 102 -10.74 -32.36 3.66
N THR A 103 -10.16 -31.45 4.46
CA THR A 103 -10.73 -30.11 4.73
C THR A 103 -10.07 -29.01 3.89
N ILE A 104 -10.77 -27.89 3.74
CA ILE A 104 -10.19 -26.60 3.37
C ILE A 104 -10.38 -25.66 4.55
N LYS A 105 -9.34 -24.90 4.92
CA LYS A 105 -9.39 -23.95 6.03
C LYS A 105 -9.07 -22.54 5.55
N ILE A 106 -9.80 -21.55 6.09
CA ILE A 106 -9.61 -20.13 5.83
C ILE A 106 -8.96 -19.48 7.06
N TRP A 107 -7.93 -18.65 6.85
CA TRP A 107 -7.12 -18.08 7.93
C TRP A 107 -6.99 -16.57 7.79
N GLY A 108 -7.10 -15.87 8.92
CA GLY A 108 -6.79 -14.45 9.04
C GLY A 108 -5.31 -14.22 9.38
N ILE A 109 -4.68 -13.26 8.71
CA ILE A 109 -3.28 -12.88 8.92
C ILE A 109 -3.26 -11.50 9.60
N PRO A 110 -2.64 -11.35 10.79
CA PRO A 110 -2.49 -10.04 11.42
C PRO A 110 -1.60 -9.11 10.58
N GLU A 111 -1.75 -7.79 10.75
CA GLU A 111 -1.12 -6.82 9.86
C GLU A 111 0.43 -6.87 9.86
N GLY A 112 1.05 -7.11 11.02
CA GLY A 112 2.49 -7.35 11.16
C GLY A 112 2.95 -8.78 10.81
N GLY A 113 2.08 -9.58 10.20
CA GLY A 113 2.22 -11.03 10.09
C GLY A 113 1.92 -11.76 11.40
N LEU A 114 2.16 -13.08 11.42
CA LEU A 114 1.95 -13.91 12.61
C LEU A 114 2.97 -13.56 13.71
N ALA A 115 2.47 -13.46 14.94
CA ALA A 115 3.27 -13.34 16.17
C ALA A 115 3.37 -14.66 16.95
N GLU A 116 2.33 -15.49 16.87
CA GLU A 116 2.23 -16.83 17.46
C GLU A 116 1.67 -17.81 16.42
N THR A 117 1.86 -19.12 16.64
CA THR A 117 1.41 -20.15 15.70
C THR A 117 -0.11 -20.29 15.72
N CYS A 118 -0.74 -19.98 14.60
CA CYS A 118 -2.19 -20.04 14.39
C CYS A 118 -2.64 -21.49 14.16
N VAL A 119 -3.51 -22.00 15.04
CA VAL A 119 -4.10 -23.35 14.94
C VAL A 119 -5.61 -23.34 14.66
N ASP A 120 -6.30 -22.25 14.98
CA ASP A 120 -7.74 -22.10 14.79
C ASP A 120 -8.05 -21.34 13.50
N PRO A 121 -8.75 -21.95 12.52
CA PRO A 121 -9.16 -21.25 11.30
C PRO A 121 -10.40 -20.38 11.55
N LEU A 122 -10.59 -19.37 10.70
CA LEU A 122 -11.82 -18.56 10.68
C LEU A 122 -13.02 -19.37 10.17
N VAL A 123 -12.79 -20.24 9.18
CA VAL A 123 -13.81 -21.09 8.54
C VAL A 123 -13.18 -22.45 8.20
N ASP A 124 -13.94 -23.52 8.42
CA ASP A 124 -13.61 -24.90 8.04
C ASP A 124 -14.65 -25.38 7.02
N LEU A 125 -14.22 -25.66 5.79
CA LEU A 125 -15.05 -26.17 4.72
C LEU A 125 -14.82 -27.68 4.61
N SER A 126 -15.87 -28.43 4.93
CA SER A 126 -15.86 -29.90 4.91
C SER A 126 -16.95 -30.43 3.97
N GLY A 127 -16.67 -31.58 3.34
CA GLY A 127 -17.59 -32.21 2.39
C GLY A 127 -16.89 -33.07 1.33
N HIS A 128 -15.64 -32.74 1.00
CA HIS A 128 -14.77 -33.63 0.21
C HIS A 128 -14.52 -34.94 0.94
N GLY A 129 -14.67 -36.07 0.24
CA GLY A 129 -14.57 -37.42 0.82
C GLY A 129 -13.13 -37.94 0.94
N ARG A 130 -12.16 -37.21 0.38
CA ARG A 130 -10.73 -37.50 0.37
C ARG A 130 -9.94 -36.18 0.30
N LYS A 131 -8.62 -36.26 0.46
CA LYS A 131 -7.67 -35.14 0.37
C LYS A 131 -7.99 -34.09 -0.70
N VAL A 132 -7.98 -32.83 -0.31
CA VAL A 132 -8.24 -31.70 -1.21
C VAL A 132 -6.93 -31.31 -1.88
N THR A 133 -6.86 -31.43 -3.19
CA THR A 133 -5.62 -31.40 -3.97
C THR A 133 -5.28 -30.04 -4.57
N LEU A 134 -6.24 -29.17 -4.86
CA LEU A 134 -6.02 -27.81 -5.39
C LEU A 134 -7.13 -26.89 -4.89
N ILE A 135 -6.84 -25.60 -4.74
CA ILE A 135 -7.85 -24.55 -4.49
C ILE A 135 -7.54 -23.28 -5.25
N LYS A 136 -8.54 -22.62 -5.85
CA LYS A 136 -8.38 -21.36 -6.60
C LYS A 136 -9.50 -20.37 -6.26
N PHE A 137 -9.16 -19.23 -5.67
CA PHE A 137 -10.12 -18.14 -5.50
C PHE A 137 -10.61 -17.61 -6.84
N HIS A 138 -11.89 -17.22 -6.87
CA HIS A 138 -12.55 -16.63 -8.01
C HIS A 138 -12.02 -15.20 -8.30
N PRO A 139 -11.89 -14.77 -9.58
CA PRO A 139 -11.17 -13.53 -9.93
C PRO A 139 -12.02 -12.25 -9.86
N THR A 140 -13.34 -12.35 -9.68
CA THR A 140 -14.29 -11.23 -9.82
C THR A 140 -15.28 -11.13 -8.66
N ALA A 141 -16.05 -12.20 -8.41
CA ALA A 141 -16.94 -12.31 -7.26
C ALA A 141 -16.19 -12.53 -5.95
N ASN A 142 -16.56 -11.78 -4.91
CA ASN A 142 -16.02 -12.01 -3.57
C ASN A 142 -16.43 -13.39 -3.02
N ASN A 143 -15.62 -13.91 -2.08
CA ASN A 143 -15.90 -15.09 -1.28
C ASN A 143 -16.17 -16.43 -2.00
N VAL A 144 -16.09 -16.49 -3.34
CA VAL A 144 -16.17 -17.74 -4.11
C VAL A 144 -14.80 -18.41 -4.24
N LEU A 145 -14.73 -19.70 -3.89
CA LEU A 145 -13.52 -20.53 -3.94
C LEU A 145 -13.79 -21.84 -4.70
N ALA A 146 -12.96 -22.19 -5.69
CA ALA A 146 -12.96 -23.52 -6.30
C ALA A 146 -11.99 -24.46 -5.58
N SER A 147 -12.31 -25.77 -5.52
CA SER A 147 -11.44 -26.84 -5.05
C SER A 147 -11.52 -28.11 -5.90
N THR A 148 -10.48 -28.94 -5.82
CA THR A 148 -10.49 -30.34 -6.31
C THR A 148 -10.12 -31.29 -5.19
N SER A 149 -10.53 -32.55 -5.29
CA SER A 149 -10.05 -33.61 -4.39
C SER A 149 -9.66 -34.87 -5.14
N SER A 150 -8.93 -35.75 -4.45
CA SER A 150 -8.76 -37.14 -4.86
C SER A 150 -10.04 -38.00 -4.71
N ASP A 151 -11.16 -37.42 -4.25
CA ASP A 151 -12.51 -37.97 -4.45
C ASP A 151 -13.04 -37.77 -5.89
N PHE A 152 -12.24 -37.13 -6.74
CA PHE A 152 -12.48 -36.82 -8.15
C PHE A 152 -13.57 -35.80 -8.42
N SER A 153 -14.12 -35.14 -7.39
CA SER A 153 -15.02 -34.00 -7.55
C SER A 153 -14.25 -32.66 -7.63
N VAL A 154 -14.85 -31.73 -8.37
CA VAL A 154 -14.59 -30.28 -8.26
C VAL A 154 -15.74 -29.66 -7.49
N ARG A 155 -15.45 -28.75 -6.57
CA ARG A 155 -16.47 -28.06 -5.78
C ARG A 155 -16.24 -26.56 -5.77
N LEU A 156 -17.32 -25.80 -5.72
CA LEU A 156 -17.32 -24.38 -5.46
C LEU A 156 -17.90 -24.12 -4.08
N TRP A 157 -17.31 -23.17 -3.36
CA TRP A 157 -17.66 -22.83 -1.99
C TRP A 157 -17.93 -21.33 -1.86
N ASP A 158 -18.92 -20.98 -1.06
CA ASP A 158 -19.07 -19.66 -0.47
C ASP A 158 -18.34 -19.69 0.87
N ILE A 159 -17.20 -18.98 0.97
CA ILE A 159 -16.37 -19.02 2.17
C ILE A 159 -16.95 -18.19 3.33
N GLU A 160 -17.96 -17.36 3.09
CA GLU A 160 -18.65 -16.53 4.10
C GLU A 160 -19.83 -17.29 4.70
N LYS A 161 -20.60 -18.00 3.85
CA LYS A 161 -21.68 -18.90 4.27
C LYS A 161 -21.16 -20.27 4.76
N GLY A 162 -19.89 -20.59 4.50
CA GLY A 162 -19.26 -21.85 4.89
C GLY A 162 -19.76 -23.08 4.13
N SER A 163 -20.33 -22.88 2.94
CA SER A 163 -21.18 -23.86 2.26
C SER A 163 -20.74 -24.19 0.83
N GLU A 164 -20.94 -25.44 0.41
CA GLU A 164 -20.86 -25.85 -0.99
C GLU A 164 -21.96 -25.16 -1.82
N ILE A 165 -21.58 -24.67 -3.00
CA ILE A 165 -22.47 -24.03 -3.98
C ILE A 165 -22.76 -24.98 -5.14
N VAL A 166 -21.69 -25.54 -5.73
CA VAL A 166 -21.72 -26.35 -6.95
C VAL A 166 -20.75 -27.52 -6.80
N LYS A 167 -21.13 -28.68 -7.33
CA LYS A 167 -20.31 -29.90 -7.34
C LYS A 167 -20.34 -30.52 -8.74
N MET A 168 -19.16 -30.85 -9.26
CA MET A 168 -18.94 -31.41 -10.61
C MET A 168 -18.20 -32.74 -10.45
N GLU A 169 -18.64 -33.80 -11.14
CA GLU A 169 -18.15 -35.18 -10.92
C GLU A 169 -17.80 -35.93 -12.22
N ASP A 170 -17.79 -35.23 -13.35
CA ASP A 170 -17.64 -35.77 -14.71
C ASP A 170 -16.22 -36.28 -15.04
N HIS A 171 -15.31 -36.26 -14.07
CA HIS A 171 -13.93 -36.75 -14.19
C HIS A 171 -13.79 -38.28 -14.01
N GLY A 172 -14.80 -38.94 -13.42
CA GLY A 172 -14.74 -40.37 -13.10
C GLY A 172 -13.60 -40.70 -12.13
N GLU A 173 -13.02 -41.90 -12.18
CA GLU A 173 -11.91 -42.30 -11.28
C GLU A 173 -10.53 -41.70 -11.65
N ASN A 174 -10.51 -40.45 -12.15
CA ASN A 174 -9.31 -39.78 -12.63
C ASN A 174 -8.99 -38.52 -11.82
N LEU A 175 -7.75 -38.42 -11.35
CA LEU A 175 -7.28 -37.25 -10.61
C LEU A 175 -7.28 -36.00 -11.52
N ILE A 176 -7.97 -34.94 -11.06
CA ILE A 176 -7.79 -33.58 -11.58
C ILE A 176 -6.34 -33.13 -11.30
N GLN A 177 -5.79 -32.35 -12.23
CA GLN A 177 -4.38 -31.99 -12.30
C GLN A 177 -4.11 -30.49 -12.21
N ASP A 178 -5.06 -29.66 -12.63
CA ASP A 178 -4.98 -28.20 -12.53
C ASP A 178 -6.37 -27.55 -12.55
N LEU A 179 -6.45 -26.30 -12.09
CA LEU A 179 -7.63 -25.43 -12.10
C LEU A 179 -7.26 -24.04 -12.62
N ALA A 180 -8.03 -23.51 -13.57
CA ALA A 180 -7.94 -22.09 -13.92
C ALA A 180 -9.31 -21.45 -14.14
N TRP A 181 -9.52 -20.27 -13.56
CA TRP A 181 -10.66 -19.41 -13.83
C TRP A 181 -10.45 -18.61 -15.11
N SER A 182 -11.52 -18.45 -15.89
CA SER A 182 -11.61 -17.46 -16.97
C SER A 182 -11.61 -16.02 -16.43
N TRP A 183 -11.39 -15.04 -17.31
CA TRP A 183 -11.22 -13.63 -16.92
C TRP A 183 -12.37 -13.04 -16.09
N THR A 184 -13.63 -13.34 -16.43
CA THR A 184 -14.82 -12.91 -15.67
C THR A 184 -15.21 -13.89 -14.56
N GLY A 185 -14.59 -15.08 -14.52
CA GLY A 185 -14.96 -16.18 -13.64
C GLY A 185 -16.12 -17.06 -14.13
N SER A 186 -16.80 -16.69 -15.23
CA SER A 186 -17.96 -17.43 -15.77
C SER A 186 -17.65 -18.89 -16.12
N LEU A 187 -16.48 -19.15 -16.71
CA LEU A 187 -15.96 -20.50 -16.96
C LEU A 187 -14.88 -20.90 -15.95
N LEU A 188 -14.96 -22.16 -15.50
CA LEU A 188 -13.89 -22.86 -14.78
C LEU A 188 -13.29 -23.95 -15.68
N ALA A 189 -11.98 -23.93 -15.87
CA ALA A 189 -11.24 -24.93 -16.64
C ALA A 189 -10.52 -25.94 -15.74
N THR A 190 -10.51 -27.20 -16.17
CA THR A 190 -9.87 -28.32 -15.45
C THR A 190 -9.07 -29.19 -16.42
N THR A 191 -7.90 -29.67 -16.00
CA THR A 191 -7.16 -30.76 -16.68
C THR A 191 -7.23 -32.01 -15.82
N CYS A 192 -7.34 -33.17 -16.44
CA CYS A 192 -7.48 -34.44 -15.72
C CYS A 192 -6.57 -35.54 -16.30
N LYS A 193 -6.32 -36.58 -15.50
CA LYS A 193 -5.43 -37.71 -15.82
C LYS A 193 -5.92 -38.57 -17.01
N ASP A 194 -7.21 -38.46 -17.34
CA ASP A 194 -7.82 -38.98 -18.58
C ASP A 194 -7.33 -38.27 -19.86
N LYS A 195 -6.54 -37.19 -19.73
CA LYS A 195 -6.03 -36.29 -20.79
C LYS A 195 -7.10 -35.41 -21.43
N VAL A 196 -8.26 -35.27 -20.79
CA VAL A 196 -9.32 -34.37 -21.19
C VAL A 196 -9.15 -33.02 -20.47
N VAL A 197 -9.24 -31.94 -21.23
CA VAL A 197 -9.46 -30.59 -20.70
C VAL A 197 -10.97 -30.35 -20.71
N ARG A 198 -11.58 -30.04 -19.57
CA ARG A 198 -13.01 -29.68 -19.48
C ARG A 198 -13.15 -28.21 -19.11
N LEU A 199 -14.01 -27.49 -19.82
CA LEU A 199 -14.46 -26.14 -19.51
C LEU A 199 -15.90 -26.24 -19.02
N TYR A 200 -16.14 -25.87 -17.78
CA TYR A 200 -17.47 -25.84 -17.16
C TYR A 200 -18.02 -24.42 -17.21
N ASP A 201 -19.34 -24.28 -17.45
CA ASP A 201 -20.07 -23.14 -16.90
C ASP A 201 -20.07 -23.32 -15.38
N ALA A 202 -19.44 -22.39 -14.67
CA ALA A 202 -19.10 -22.61 -13.28
C ALA A 202 -20.32 -22.57 -12.33
N ARG A 203 -21.42 -21.93 -12.75
CA ARG A 203 -22.63 -21.75 -11.93
C ARG A 203 -23.59 -22.93 -12.06
N SER A 204 -23.74 -23.47 -13.27
CA SER A 204 -24.55 -24.65 -13.54
C SER A 204 -23.82 -25.98 -13.34
N GLY A 205 -22.48 -25.93 -13.21
CA GLY A 205 -21.63 -27.12 -13.12
C GLY A 205 -21.59 -27.97 -14.38
N GLN A 206 -22.19 -27.52 -15.49
CA GLN A 206 -22.27 -28.26 -16.74
C GLN A 206 -21.03 -28.06 -17.60
N ILE A 207 -20.58 -29.11 -18.30
CA ILE A 207 -19.50 -29.00 -19.29
C ILE A 207 -20.00 -28.15 -20.48
N ALA A 208 -19.45 -26.94 -20.62
CA ALA A 208 -19.71 -26.06 -21.76
C ALA A 208 -18.91 -26.49 -23.00
N ALA A 209 -17.67 -26.97 -22.81
CA ALA A 209 -16.84 -27.54 -23.86
C ALA A 209 -15.77 -28.48 -23.29
N GLN A 210 -15.28 -29.45 -24.08
CA GLN A 210 -14.15 -30.28 -23.67
C GLN A 210 -13.20 -30.64 -24.82
N LYS A 211 -11.94 -30.92 -24.50
CA LYS A 211 -10.92 -31.43 -25.42
C LYS A 211 -10.27 -32.69 -24.90
N GLU A 212 -10.64 -33.83 -25.48
CA GLU A 212 -9.87 -35.06 -25.32
C GLU A 212 -8.47 -34.92 -25.92
N ASN A 213 -7.49 -35.61 -25.32
CA ASN A 213 -6.15 -35.80 -25.86
C ASN A 213 -5.41 -34.48 -26.22
N ALA A 214 -5.71 -33.38 -25.51
CA ALA A 214 -5.08 -32.06 -25.72
C ALA A 214 -3.54 -32.15 -25.75
N HIS A 215 -2.98 -33.00 -24.88
CA HIS A 215 -1.59 -33.44 -24.88
C HIS A 215 -1.51 -34.97 -24.81
N MET A 216 -0.59 -35.59 -25.59
CA MET A 216 -0.52 -37.05 -25.71
C MET A 216 0.33 -37.76 -24.64
N GLY A 217 1.13 -37.01 -23.87
CA GLY A 217 2.02 -37.55 -22.83
C GLY A 217 1.30 -38.20 -21.64
N THR A 218 2.07 -38.59 -20.63
CA THR A 218 1.58 -39.28 -19.41
C THR A 218 1.74 -38.47 -18.12
N LYS A 219 2.48 -37.36 -18.18
CA LYS A 219 2.65 -36.38 -17.08
C LYS A 219 1.52 -35.34 -17.12
N SER A 220 1.40 -34.57 -16.04
CA SER A 220 0.35 -33.56 -15.95
C SER A 220 0.37 -32.52 -17.05
N VAL A 221 -0.83 -32.07 -17.41
CA VAL A 221 -1.09 -30.81 -18.10
C VAL A 221 -1.45 -29.73 -17.07
N LYS A 222 -0.75 -28.59 -17.13
CA LYS A 222 -1.09 -27.34 -16.41
C LYS A 222 -1.69 -26.32 -17.37
N MET A 223 -2.35 -25.27 -16.87
CA MET A 223 -3.08 -24.30 -17.70
C MET A 223 -3.09 -22.88 -17.13
N SER A 224 -3.41 -21.90 -17.98
CA SER A 224 -3.72 -20.53 -17.57
C SER A 224 -4.57 -19.84 -18.64
N PHE A 225 -5.57 -19.05 -18.24
CA PHE A 225 -6.28 -18.16 -19.18
C PHE A 225 -5.42 -16.94 -19.50
N LEU A 226 -5.41 -16.52 -20.77
CA LEU A 226 -4.63 -15.39 -21.26
C LEU A 226 -5.35 -14.06 -21.00
N GLY A 227 -5.81 -13.86 -19.76
CA GLY A 227 -6.53 -12.68 -19.32
C GLY A 227 -7.76 -12.38 -20.18
N ASN A 228 -7.93 -11.12 -20.56
CA ASN A 228 -9.04 -10.64 -21.37
C ASN A 228 -9.02 -11.10 -22.85
N LYS A 229 -8.03 -11.90 -23.29
CA LYS A 229 -7.89 -12.34 -24.71
C LYS A 229 -8.81 -13.51 -25.10
N GLU A 230 -9.80 -13.82 -24.27
CA GLU A 230 -10.80 -14.88 -24.47
C GLU A 230 -10.20 -16.25 -24.84
N THR A 231 -8.94 -16.51 -24.49
CA THR A 231 -8.16 -17.69 -24.91
C THR A 231 -7.38 -18.24 -23.71
N PHE A 232 -6.91 -19.48 -23.79
CA PHE A 232 -6.11 -20.09 -22.73
C PHE A 232 -4.95 -20.92 -23.27
N VAL A 233 -3.91 -21.05 -22.45
CA VAL A 233 -2.75 -21.91 -22.71
C VAL A 233 -2.85 -23.19 -21.89
N THR A 234 -2.52 -24.32 -22.50
CA THR A 234 -2.23 -25.58 -21.79
C THR A 234 -0.77 -25.96 -22.02
N VAL A 235 -0.09 -26.42 -20.97
CA VAL A 235 1.31 -26.83 -21.01
C VAL A 235 1.42 -28.28 -20.53
N GLY A 236 2.01 -29.13 -21.35
CA GLY A 236 2.06 -30.57 -21.12
C GLY A 236 3.12 -31.24 -21.99
N PHE A 237 2.92 -32.52 -22.30
CA PHE A 237 3.95 -33.37 -22.92
C PHE A 237 3.46 -34.01 -24.22
N THR A 238 4.38 -34.24 -25.18
CA THR A 238 4.13 -35.09 -26.35
C THR A 238 4.16 -36.57 -25.96
N ARG A 239 3.80 -37.47 -26.89
CA ARG A 239 3.95 -38.92 -26.67
C ARG A 239 5.42 -39.31 -26.43
N GLN A 240 6.35 -38.55 -27.01
CA GLN A 240 7.80 -38.67 -26.87
C GLN A 240 8.35 -37.97 -25.61
N SER A 241 7.51 -37.55 -24.67
CA SER A 241 7.88 -36.82 -23.45
C SER A 241 8.61 -35.47 -23.67
N GLN A 242 8.49 -34.88 -24.85
CA GLN A 242 8.91 -33.49 -25.10
C GLN A 242 7.89 -32.53 -24.48
N ARG A 243 8.34 -31.48 -23.79
CA ARG A 243 7.48 -30.43 -23.25
C ARG A 243 6.95 -29.55 -24.37
N GLN A 244 5.68 -29.21 -24.31
CA GLN A 244 4.98 -28.41 -25.32
C GLN A 244 3.91 -27.55 -24.65
N PHE A 245 3.64 -26.36 -25.20
CA PHE A 245 2.41 -25.62 -24.91
C PHE A 245 1.52 -25.50 -26.14
N LYS A 246 0.22 -25.37 -25.89
CA LYS A 246 -0.81 -25.10 -26.90
C LYS A 246 -1.68 -23.93 -26.46
N VAL A 247 -2.14 -23.13 -27.41
CA VAL A 247 -3.12 -22.05 -27.18
C VAL A 247 -4.44 -22.43 -27.83
N TRP A 248 -5.54 -22.18 -27.12
CA TRP A 248 -6.89 -22.63 -27.49
C TRP A 248 -7.91 -21.48 -27.40
N ASP A 249 -8.92 -21.54 -28.26
CA ASP A 249 -10.17 -20.80 -28.13
C ASP A 249 -11.15 -21.68 -27.32
N PRO A 250 -11.69 -21.22 -26.17
CA PRO A 250 -12.68 -21.96 -25.38
C PRO A 250 -13.99 -22.21 -26.15
N ARG A 251 -14.28 -21.41 -27.20
CA ARG A 251 -15.44 -21.57 -28.08
C ARG A 251 -15.19 -22.60 -29.19
N ASN A 252 -13.93 -22.93 -29.49
CA ASN A 252 -13.54 -23.90 -30.51
C ASN A 252 -12.29 -24.69 -30.09
N LEU A 253 -12.53 -25.82 -29.44
CA LEU A 253 -11.48 -26.74 -28.99
C LEU A 253 -11.04 -27.76 -30.05
N ASP A 254 -11.61 -27.78 -31.26
CA ASP A 254 -11.29 -28.80 -32.26
C ASP A 254 -9.83 -28.73 -32.73
N LYS A 255 -9.29 -27.51 -32.85
CA LYS A 255 -7.94 -27.23 -33.35
C LYS A 255 -7.25 -26.23 -32.43
N GLU A 256 -6.00 -26.51 -32.02
CA GLU A 256 -5.18 -25.49 -31.36
C GLU A 256 -4.91 -24.28 -32.29
N LEU A 257 -5.03 -23.07 -31.74
CA LEU A 257 -4.61 -21.83 -32.39
C LEU A 257 -3.08 -21.83 -32.60
N LYS A 258 -2.36 -22.39 -31.62
CA LYS A 258 -0.91 -22.49 -31.63
C LYS A 258 -0.43 -23.74 -30.92
N LYS A 259 0.64 -24.33 -31.44
CA LYS A 259 1.50 -25.30 -30.74
C LYS A 259 2.94 -24.75 -30.70
N VAL A 260 3.64 -24.95 -29.59
CA VAL A 260 5.08 -24.72 -29.45
C VAL A 260 5.69 -25.89 -28.68
N ASP A 261 6.60 -26.62 -29.29
CA ASP A 261 7.47 -27.57 -28.59
C ASP A 261 8.65 -26.82 -27.96
N ILE A 262 9.02 -27.21 -26.73
CA ILE A 262 9.91 -26.43 -25.85
C ILE A 262 11.27 -27.12 -25.72
N ASP A 263 11.34 -28.25 -25.00
CA ASP A 263 12.54 -29.06 -24.79
C ASP A 263 12.15 -30.49 -24.34
N GLN A 264 13.13 -31.33 -23.99
CA GLN A 264 12.91 -32.70 -23.51
C GLN A 264 13.07 -32.86 -21.97
N ALA A 265 13.05 -31.77 -21.21
CA ALA A 265 13.30 -31.86 -19.77
C ALA A 265 12.11 -32.47 -19.01
N ALA A 266 12.38 -33.06 -17.85
CA ALA A 266 11.40 -33.89 -17.15
C ALA A 266 10.37 -33.12 -16.32
N GLY A 267 10.66 -31.86 -15.94
CA GLY A 267 9.84 -31.06 -15.01
C GLY A 267 8.54 -30.57 -15.64
N VAL A 268 7.41 -30.71 -14.93
CA VAL A 268 6.13 -30.09 -15.29
C VAL A 268 6.30 -28.57 -15.27
N ILE A 269 5.76 -27.87 -16.27
CA ILE A 269 5.85 -26.41 -16.38
C ILE A 269 4.58 -25.78 -15.81
N MET A 270 4.77 -24.79 -14.94
CA MET A 270 3.73 -23.88 -14.45
C MET A 270 3.68 -22.65 -15.38
N PRO A 271 2.55 -22.37 -16.06
CA PRO A 271 2.34 -21.14 -16.82
C PRO A 271 1.86 -20.00 -15.90
N PHE A 272 2.60 -18.89 -15.87
CA PHE A 272 2.16 -17.63 -15.24
C PHE A 272 1.95 -16.58 -16.32
N TYR A 273 0.80 -15.92 -16.33
CA TYR A 273 0.45 -14.94 -17.34
C TYR A 273 0.17 -13.56 -16.73
N ASP A 274 0.90 -12.54 -17.18
CA ASP A 274 0.62 -11.14 -16.87
C ASP A 274 -0.31 -10.54 -17.94
N PRO A 275 -1.58 -10.22 -17.60
CA PRO A 275 -2.53 -9.65 -18.56
C PRO A 275 -2.21 -8.20 -18.95
N ASP A 276 -1.39 -7.48 -18.18
CA ASP A 276 -1.10 -6.06 -18.45
C ASP A 276 0.01 -5.91 -19.50
N THR A 277 0.99 -6.81 -19.51
CA THR A 277 2.07 -6.84 -20.52
C THR A 277 1.91 -7.93 -21.57
N ASN A 278 0.93 -8.83 -21.39
CA ASN A 278 0.68 -10.00 -22.24
C ASN A 278 1.80 -11.06 -22.19
N LEU A 279 2.57 -11.09 -21.10
CA LEU A 279 3.73 -11.97 -20.96
C LEU A 279 3.38 -13.30 -20.28
N LEU A 280 3.71 -14.40 -20.96
CA LEU A 280 3.59 -15.76 -20.46
C LEU A 280 4.97 -16.27 -20.01
N TYR A 281 5.14 -16.46 -18.71
CA TYR A 281 6.33 -17.06 -18.09
C TYR A 281 6.11 -18.56 -17.89
N LEU A 282 7.04 -19.37 -18.39
CA LEU A 282 7.03 -20.83 -18.29
C LEU A 282 8.13 -21.27 -17.31
N CYS A 283 7.70 -21.70 -16.13
CA CYS A 283 8.58 -22.06 -15.01
C CYS A 283 8.51 -23.59 -14.77
N GLY A 284 9.59 -24.32 -15.02
CA GLY A 284 9.63 -25.77 -14.82
C GLY A 284 9.93 -26.18 -13.37
N LYS A 285 9.15 -27.09 -12.79
CA LYS A 285 9.45 -27.69 -11.49
C LYS A 285 10.64 -28.65 -11.63
N GLY A 286 11.76 -28.29 -11.01
CA GLY A 286 13.07 -28.92 -11.19
C GLY A 286 14.03 -28.16 -12.12
N ASP A 287 13.54 -27.18 -12.87
CA ASP A 287 14.37 -26.36 -13.77
C ASP A 287 14.99 -25.18 -13.00
N GLY A 288 16.17 -24.71 -13.43
CA GLY A 288 16.69 -23.40 -13.03
C GLY A 288 16.31 -22.25 -13.98
N ASN A 289 15.75 -22.58 -15.15
CA ASN A 289 15.45 -21.62 -16.21
C ASN A 289 13.97 -21.21 -16.22
N ILE A 290 13.69 -20.00 -16.71
CA ILE A 290 12.34 -19.48 -16.96
C ILE A 290 12.32 -18.93 -18.38
N ARG A 291 11.41 -19.42 -19.23
CA ARG A 291 11.24 -18.94 -20.62
C ARG A 291 10.02 -18.07 -20.72
N TYR A 292 10.09 -16.97 -21.48
CA TYR A 292 8.98 -16.03 -21.58
C TYR A 292 8.65 -15.64 -23.02
N TYR A 293 7.33 -15.55 -23.25
CA TYR A 293 6.72 -15.32 -24.55
C TYR A 293 5.76 -14.13 -24.45
N GLU A 294 5.67 -13.33 -25.51
CA GLU A 294 4.62 -12.34 -25.66
C GLU A 294 3.42 -12.97 -26.39
N MET A 295 2.22 -12.85 -25.83
CA MET A 295 1.01 -13.50 -26.33
C MET A 295 0.12 -12.53 -27.13
N SER A 296 -0.30 -12.93 -28.32
CA SER A 296 -1.13 -12.13 -29.24
C SER A 296 -2.44 -12.82 -29.60
N GLU A 297 -3.49 -12.03 -29.84
CA GLU A 297 -4.79 -12.56 -30.31
C GLU A 297 -4.76 -13.02 -31.78
N GLY A 298 -3.81 -12.52 -32.59
CA GLY A 298 -3.58 -12.96 -33.97
C GLY A 298 -2.36 -13.87 -34.12
N GLU A 299 -2.26 -14.55 -35.26
CA GLU A 299 -1.09 -15.34 -35.64
C GLU A 299 0.21 -14.52 -35.53
N PRO A 300 1.31 -15.12 -35.01
CA PRO A 300 1.53 -16.53 -34.67
C PRO A 300 1.16 -16.88 -33.21
N PHE A 301 0.32 -16.09 -32.55
CA PHE A 301 -0.22 -16.18 -31.17
C PHE A 301 0.79 -16.13 -30.01
N ALA A 302 2.04 -16.55 -30.23
CA ALA A 302 3.11 -16.51 -29.23
C ALA A 302 4.45 -16.17 -29.87
N PHE A 303 5.13 -15.14 -29.34
CA PHE A 303 6.45 -14.69 -29.77
C PHE A 303 7.49 -14.96 -28.66
N PRO A 304 8.56 -15.73 -28.89
CA PRO A 304 9.60 -15.92 -27.87
C PRO A 304 10.38 -14.62 -27.65
N ILE A 305 10.53 -14.21 -26.39
CA ILE A 305 11.35 -13.05 -26.01
C ILE A 305 12.77 -13.53 -25.70
N SER A 306 12.92 -14.22 -24.56
CA SER A 306 14.20 -14.62 -23.98
C SER A 306 14.02 -15.73 -22.92
N GLU A 307 15.10 -16.13 -22.28
CA GLU A 307 15.18 -17.15 -21.24
C GLU A 307 16.07 -16.65 -20.09
N TYR A 308 15.52 -16.58 -18.88
CA TYR A 308 16.31 -16.47 -17.65
C TYR A 308 16.95 -17.82 -17.36
N ARG A 309 18.21 -17.80 -16.93
CA ARG A 309 19.02 -19.01 -16.70
C ARG A 309 19.67 -18.95 -15.32
N SER A 310 19.56 -20.04 -14.57
CA SER A 310 20.16 -20.20 -13.25
C SER A 310 20.53 -21.66 -13.01
N THR A 311 21.52 -21.90 -12.16
CA THR A 311 21.94 -23.24 -11.73
C THR A 311 21.12 -23.77 -10.55
N THR A 312 20.40 -22.92 -9.80
CA THR A 312 19.57 -23.37 -8.68
C THR A 312 18.19 -23.83 -9.17
N SER A 313 17.87 -25.12 -8.96
CA SER A 313 16.61 -25.72 -9.40
C SER A 313 15.41 -25.21 -8.58
N ALA A 314 14.34 -24.78 -9.25
CA ALA A 314 13.08 -24.42 -8.61
C ALA A 314 12.36 -25.67 -8.06
N LYS A 315 12.02 -25.65 -6.78
CA LYS A 315 11.05 -26.55 -6.14
C LYS A 315 9.62 -26.01 -6.26
N GLY A 316 9.48 -24.71 -6.46
CA GLY A 316 8.21 -24.00 -6.52
C GLY A 316 8.35 -22.63 -7.18
N MET A 317 7.21 -22.04 -7.54
CA MET A 317 7.16 -20.71 -8.14
C MET A 317 5.84 -20.01 -7.79
N ALA A 318 5.89 -18.73 -7.47
CA ALA A 318 4.72 -17.85 -7.45
C ALA A 318 4.97 -16.62 -8.32
N MET A 319 3.90 -15.99 -8.79
CA MET A 319 3.91 -14.61 -9.31
C MET A 319 3.06 -13.78 -8.36
N ILE A 320 3.56 -12.61 -7.94
CA ILE A 320 2.80 -11.71 -7.07
C ILE A 320 1.92 -10.77 -7.91
N PRO A 321 0.85 -10.18 -7.34
CA PRO A 321 0.03 -9.18 -8.03
C PRO A 321 0.85 -7.96 -8.45
N LYS A 322 0.50 -7.39 -9.61
CA LYS A 322 1.12 -6.18 -10.19
C LYS A 322 1.34 -5.04 -9.18
N ARG A 323 0.36 -4.83 -8.30
CA ARG A 323 0.35 -3.84 -7.21
C ARG A 323 1.53 -3.96 -6.23
N GLY A 324 2.23 -5.10 -6.18
CA GLY A 324 3.42 -5.32 -5.33
C GLY A 324 4.77 -5.05 -6.04
N CYS A 325 4.76 -4.68 -7.33
CA CYS A 325 5.97 -4.44 -8.12
C CYS A 325 6.48 -3.00 -8.01
N ASP A 326 7.79 -2.81 -8.15
CA ASP A 326 8.45 -1.50 -8.19
C ASP A 326 8.31 -0.88 -9.59
N ILE A 327 7.17 -0.22 -9.78
CA ILE A 327 6.80 0.43 -11.04
C ILE A 327 7.77 1.54 -11.47
N MET A 328 8.44 2.20 -10.52
CA MET A 328 9.40 3.27 -10.83
C MET A 328 10.70 2.71 -11.41
N LYS A 329 11.11 1.51 -10.99
CA LYS A 329 12.19 0.74 -11.64
C LYS A 329 11.74 -0.01 -12.90
N CYS A 330 10.50 0.21 -13.38
CA CYS A 330 9.91 -0.54 -14.50
C CYS A 330 9.82 -2.06 -14.26
N GLU A 331 9.62 -2.49 -13.01
CA GLU A 331 9.35 -3.89 -12.68
C GLU A 331 7.94 -4.27 -13.16
N SER A 332 7.88 -4.98 -14.28
CA SER A 332 6.63 -5.44 -14.90
C SER A 332 5.98 -6.62 -14.17
N ALA A 333 6.78 -7.47 -13.52
CA ALA A 333 6.32 -8.59 -12.70
C ALA A 333 7.41 -8.97 -11.69
N ARG A 334 7.02 -9.62 -10.58
CA ARG A 334 7.95 -10.26 -9.65
C ARG A 334 7.54 -11.72 -9.45
N LEU A 335 8.51 -12.61 -9.66
CA LEU A 335 8.36 -14.05 -9.41
C LEU A 335 9.07 -14.41 -8.10
N LEU A 336 8.52 -15.32 -7.31
CA LEU A 336 9.14 -15.87 -6.11
C LEU A 336 9.57 -17.30 -6.40
N LYS A 337 10.87 -17.50 -6.65
CA LYS A 337 11.44 -18.81 -6.96
C LYS A 337 11.83 -19.52 -5.68
N LEU A 338 11.07 -20.55 -5.33
CA LEU A 338 11.35 -21.42 -4.20
C LEU A 338 12.40 -22.45 -4.62
N THR A 339 13.56 -22.50 -3.95
CA THR A 339 14.60 -23.51 -4.15
C THR A 339 14.54 -24.56 -3.04
N SER A 340 15.55 -25.42 -2.89
CA SER A 340 15.60 -26.45 -1.84
C SER A 340 15.72 -25.92 -0.41
N ASN A 341 16.17 -24.68 -0.23
CA ASN A 341 16.51 -24.11 1.08
C ASN A 341 16.35 -22.57 1.15
N ALA A 342 15.81 -21.94 0.10
CA ALA A 342 15.64 -20.50 0.03
C ALA A 342 14.46 -20.09 -0.87
N ILE A 343 14.06 -18.82 -0.77
CA ILE A 343 13.20 -18.13 -1.72
C ILE A 343 14.02 -17.00 -2.33
N GLU A 344 14.18 -17.06 -3.65
CA GLU A 344 14.85 -16.08 -4.49
C GLU A 344 13.77 -15.22 -5.18
N PRO A 345 13.55 -13.95 -4.78
CA PRO A 345 12.74 -13.03 -5.60
C PRO A 345 13.45 -12.77 -6.93
N LEU A 346 12.68 -12.76 -8.02
CA LEU A 346 13.15 -12.51 -9.38
C LEU A 346 12.35 -11.34 -9.96
N HIS A 347 13.05 -10.25 -10.24
CA HIS A 347 12.49 -8.98 -10.72
C HIS A 347 12.46 -8.98 -12.25
N VAL A 348 11.29 -8.73 -12.87
CA VAL A 348 11.14 -8.74 -14.33
C VAL A 348 11.05 -7.31 -14.85
N PHE A 349 12.17 -6.79 -15.35
CA PHE A 349 12.29 -5.39 -15.76
C PHE A 349 12.03 -5.18 -17.25
N VAL A 350 11.30 -4.10 -17.59
CA VAL A 350 11.27 -3.54 -18.95
C VAL A 350 12.32 -2.42 -19.01
N PRO A 351 13.43 -2.56 -19.76
CA PRO A 351 14.49 -1.56 -19.74
C PRO A 351 14.02 -0.23 -20.34
N ARG A 352 14.10 0.83 -19.55
CA ARG A 352 13.79 2.23 -19.93
C ARG A 352 14.93 3.15 -19.50
N LYS A 353 15.01 4.32 -20.15
CA LYS A 353 16.01 5.36 -19.90
C LYS A 353 15.35 6.63 -19.36
N SER A 354 14.56 6.48 -18.31
CA SER A 354 13.81 7.55 -17.67
C SER A 354 13.37 7.12 -16.28
N ASP A 355 13.53 8.03 -15.31
CA ASP A 355 13.07 7.86 -13.93
C ASP A 355 11.60 8.30 -13.72
N ALA A 356 10.92 8.68 -14.80
CA ALA A 356 9.49 9.00 -14.81
C ALA A 356 8.64 7.72 -14.92
N PHE A 357 7.44 7.74 -14.35
CA PHE A 357 6.46 6.67 -14.50
C PHE A 357 6.19 6.37 -15.99
N GLN A 358 6.00 5.08 -16.32
CA GLN A 358 5.88 4.60 -17.70
C GLN A 358 4.45 4.07 -17.95
N ASP A 359 3.47 4.96 -18.13
CA ASP A 359 2.06 4.62 -18.40
C ASP A 359 1.90 3.52 -19.46
N ASP A 360 2.79 3.52 -20.46
CA ASP A 360 2.68 2.68 -21.65
C ASP A 360 3.04 1.20 -21.42
N ILE A 361 3.57 0.84 -20.25
CA ILE A 361 3.82 -0.55 -19.79
C ILE A 361 3.08 -0.90 -18.50
N PHE A 362 2.41 0.07 -17.88
CA PHE A 362 1.57 -0.07 -16.71
C PHE A 362 0.14 0.44 -17.00
N PRO A 363 -0.62 -0.26 -17.87
CA PRO A 363 -2.05 0.00 -18.03
C PRO A 363 -2.81 -0.30 -16.73
N ASP A 364 -4.09 0.10 -16.67
CA ASP A 364 -4.94 -0.14 -15.51
C ASP A 364 -4.97 -1.63 -15.15
N THR A 365 -4.41 -1.97 -13.99
CA THR A 365 -4.19 -3.35 -13.54
C THR A 365 -5.34 -3.83 -12.68
N TYR A 366 -5.34 -5.12 -12.32
CA TYR A 366 -6.28 -5.70 -11.37
C TYR A 366 -6.21 -5.01 -9.99
N ALA A 367 -7.32 -4.41 -9.57
CA ALA A 367 -7.40 -3.51 -8.41
C ALA A 367 -7.23 -4.22 -7.06
N GLY A 368 -7.54 -5.52 -6.98
CA GLY A 368 -7.63 -6.22 -5.69
C GLY A 368 -8.87 -5.87 -4.89
N ILE A 369 -9.97 -5.54 -5.57
CA ILE A 369 -11.33 -5.41 -5.01
C ILE A 369 -12.29 -6.22 -5.90
N PRO A 370 -13.38 -6.78 -5.35
CA PRO A 370 -14.32 -7.54 -6.17
C PRO A 370 -15.07 -6.64 -7.15
N SER A 371 -15.63 -7.24 -8.21
CA SER A 371 -16.54 -6.57 -9.14
C SER A 371 -18.00 -7.00 -8.96
N MET A 372 -18.27 -7.94 -8.04
CA MET A 372 -19.60 -8.43 -7.67
C MET A 372 -19.53 -9.21 -6.32
N THR A 373 -20.66 -9.44 -5.66
CA THR A 373 -20.74 -10.40 -4.53
C THR A 373 -20.87 -11.84 -5.03
N ALA A 374 -20.78 -12.81 -4.12
CA ALA A 374 -21.09 -14.21 -4.43
C ALA A 374 -22.55 -14.37 -4.93
N ASP A 375 -23.51 -13.71 -4.30
CA ASP A 375 -24.93 -13.83 -4.66
C ASP A 375 -25.26 -13.11 -5.99
N ASP A 376 -24.62 -11.98 -6.30
CA ASP A 376 -24.72 -11.35 -7.64
C ASP A 376 -24.23 -12.30 -8.74
N TRP A 377 -23.09 -12.96 -8.50
CA TRP A 377 -22.50 -13.90 -9.45
C TRP A 377 -23.42 -15.09 -9.72
N LEU A 378 -23.96 -15.68 -8.65
CA LEU A 378 -24.94 -16.77 -8.72
C LEU A 378 -26.25 -16.33 -9.38
N GLY A 379 -26.65 -15.07 -9.19
CA GLY A 379 -27.74 -14.41 -9.92
C GLY A 379 -27.48 -14.19 -11.41
N GLY A 380 -26.27 -14.47 -11.91
CA GLY A 380 -25.89 -14.39 -13.32
C GLY A 380 -25.00 -13.22 -13.72
N ALA A 381 -24.42 -12.47 -12.76
CA ALA A 381 -23.49 -11.39 -13.08
C ALA A 381 -22.14 -11.92 -13.61
N ASP A 382 -21.63 -11.32 -14.70
CA ASP A 382 -20.36 -11.66 -15.36
C ASP A 382 -19.45 -10.43 -15.55
N ASN A 383 -19.49 -9.49 -14.59
CA ASN A 383 -18.64 -8.29 -14.58
C ASN A 383 -17.16 -8.67 -14.69
N SER A 384 -16.41 -7.96 -15.55
CA SER A 384 -14.95 -8.08 -15.61
C SER A 384 -14.28 -7.74 -14.26
N PRO A 385 -13.04 -8.18 -14.02
CA PRO A 385 -12.29 -7.81 -12.82
C PRO A 385 -12.15 -6.29 -12.69
N SER A 386 -12.41 -5.78 -11.48
CA SER A 386 -12.21 -4.36 -11.16
C SER A 386 -10.77 -3.96 -11.44
N LYS A 387 -10.59 -2.91 -12.25
CA LYS A 387 -9.28 -2.36 -12.63
C LYS A 387 -9.02 -1.02 -11.93
N VAL A 388 -7.75 -0.74 -11.68
CA VAL A 388 -7.27 0.55 -11.15
C VAL A 388 -6.06 1.00 -11.96
N SER A 389 -6.00 2.28 -12.33
CA SER A 389 -4.74 2.88 -12.78
C SER A 389 -3.75 2.75 -11.62
N ILE A 390 -2.64 2.05 -11.83
CA ILE A 390 -1.55 2.05 -10.84
C ILE A 390 -1.17 3.52 -10.61
N PRO A 391 -1.00 3.99 -9.36
CA PRO A 391 -0.86 5.42 -9.08
C PRO A 391 0.24 6.05 -9.94
N ARG A 392 -0.16 6.89 -10.90
CA ARG A 392 0.70 7.41 -11.98
C ARG A 392 1.81 8.35 -11.51
N VAL A 393 2.00 8.51 -10.21
CA VAL A 393 2.85 9.51 -9.54
C VAL A 393 4.23 9.53 -10.21
N PHE A 394 4.56 10.52 -11.04
CA PHE A 394 3.89 11.81 -11.28
C PHE A 394 2.90 11.83 -12.45
N ALA A 395 1.61 12.03 -12.15
CA ALA A 395 0.59 12.22 -13.18
C ALA A 395 0.86 13.49 -14.01
N SER A 396 0.77 13.36 -15.33
CA SER A 396 1.06 14.44 -16.29
C SER A 396 -0.20 15.24 -16.63
N SER A 397 -0.41 16.32 -15.86
CA SER A 397 -0.76 17.68 -16.32
C SER A 397 -1.60 17.90 -17.57
N ASN A 398 -2.53 18.87 -17.51
CA ASN A 398 -2.43 19.98 -18.47
C ASN A 398 -2.95 21.38 -18.09
N ASP A 399 -3.50 21.59 -16.89
CA ASP A 399 -3.75 22.96 -16.38
C ASP A 399 -2.97 23.26 -15.10
N TYR A 400 -2.60 24.54 -14.93
CA TYR A 400 -1.89 25.13 -13.79
C TYR A 400 -0.55 24.49 -13.35
N ARG A 401 0.28 24.04 -14.29
CA ARG A 401 1.74 24.01 -14.05
C ARG A 401 2.33 25.42 -14.21
N LEU A 402 2.65 26.08 -13.09
CA LEU A 402 3.56 27.23 -13.10
C LEU A 402 4.91 26.79 -13.71
N ARG A 403 5.41 27.55 -14.68
CA ARG A 403 6.65 27.21 -15.40
C ARG A 403 7.87 27.59 -14.57
N VAL A 404 8.81 26.66 -14.44
CA VAL A 404 10.14 26.92 -13.88
C VAL A 404 10.92 27.83 -14.83
N THR A 405 11.12 29.09 -14.43
CA THR A 405 12.34 29.83 -14.75
C THR A 405 13.42 29.51 -13.71
N PRO A 406 14.73 29.71 -13.99
CA PRO A 406 15.81 29.15 -13.16
C PRO A 406 16.02 29.75 -11.75
N GLN A 407 15.02 30.42 -11.16
CA GLN A 407 15.15 31.27 -9.96
C GLN A 407 14.00 31.13 -8.95
N SER A 408 13.29 29.99 -8.90
CA SER A 408 12.23 29.73 -7.91
C SER A 408 12.09 28.23 -7.64
N TYR A 409 12.15 27.80 -6.37
CA TYR A 409 12.29 26.38 -5.98
C TYR A 409 11.36 25.92 -4.84
N VAL A 410 10.14 26.44 -4.73
CA VAL A 410 9.09 25.84 -3.86
C VAL A 410 8.00 25.22 -4.72
N PHE A 411 7.78 23.90 -4.55
CA PHE A 411 6.74 23.13 -5.23
C PHE A 411 5.61 22.80 -4.27
N PHE A 412 4.36 22.90 -4.73
CA PHE A 412 3.16 22.51 -3.98
C PHE A 412 2.37 21.44 -4.74
N GLU A 413 2.10 20.31 -4.09
CA GLU A 413 1.37 19.14 -4.58
C GLU A 413 -0.08 19.19 -4.06
N ASP A 414 -1.07 19.38 -4.95
CA ASP A 414 -2.50 19.34 -4.58
C ASP A 414 -3.00 17.90 -4.45
N SER A 415 -3.85 17.67 -3.46
CA SER A 415 -4.39 16.35 -3.12
C SER A 415 -5.55 15.91 -4.02
N ARG A 416 -6.40 16.83 -4.52
CA ARG A 416 -7.40 16.59 -5.60
C ARG A 416 -7.77 17.89 -6.34
N PRO A 417 -7.75 17.92 -7.69
CA PRO A 417 -8.01 19.14 -8.46
C PRO A 417 -9.49 19.50 -8.66
N ASP A 418 -10.42 18.53 -8.56
CA ASP A 418 -11.78 18.66 -9.10
C ASP A 418 -12.85 19.13 -8.09
N ALA A 419 -12.47 19.90 -7.05
CA ALA A 419 -13.40 20.41 -6.05
C ALA A 419 -14.02 21.76 -6.45
N PRO A 420 -15.34 21.99 -6.25
CA PRO A 420 -15.95 23.31 -6.42
C PRO A 420 -15.36 24.37 -5.49
N ALA A 421 -15.43 25.64 -5.92
CA ALA A 421 -14.95 26.81 -5.18
C ALA A 421 -15.61 26.96 -3.79
N GLY A 422 -14.90 27.61 -2.85
CA GLY A 422 -15.32 27.76 -1.45
C GLY A 422 -14.74 26.74 -0.45
N SER A 423 -13.77 25.92 -0.84
CA SER A 423 -13.05 25.02 0.09
C SER A 423 -11.97 25.75 0.89
N THR A 424 -11.86 25.50 2.19
CA THR A 424 -10.72 25.96 3.01
C THR A 424 -9.43 25.26 2.55
N VAL A 425 -8.39 26.03 2.23
CA VAL A 425 -7.13 25.56 1.64
C VAL A 425 -6.05 25.40 2.70
N ALA A 426 -5.63 24.17 2.97
CA ALA A 426 -4.56 23.86 3.92
C ALA A 426 -3.21 23.72 3.20
N ILE A 427 -2.31 24.67 3.40
CA ILE A 427 -0.93 24.66 2.92
C ILE A 427 -0.07 23.97 3.98
N CYS A 428 0.42 22.77 3.66
CA CYS A 428 1.28 21.96 4.52
C CYS A 428 2.76 22.16 4.16
N LEU A 429 3.55 22.72 5.06
CA LEU A 429 5.01 22.83 4.95
C LEU A 429 5.68 21.73 5.80
N PRO A 430 6.09 20.59 5.20
CA PRO A 430 6.80 19.55 5.94
C PRO A 430 8.20 20.03 6.32
N GLY A 431 8.60 19.75 7.55
CA GLY A 431 10.01 19.80 7.95
C GLY A 431 10.78 18.58 7.43
N ILE A 432 12.05 18.48 7.81
CA ILE A 432 12.90 17.33 7.47
C ILE A 432 12.33 16.04 8.10
N GLY A 433 12.60 14.89 7.49
CA GLY A 433 12.33 13.58 8.05
C GLY A 433 10.84 13.14 8.10
N ASP A 434 10.50 12.39 9.15
CA ASP A 434 9.29 11.57 9.24
C ASP A 434 7.96 12.37 9.22
N THR A 435 8.04 13.70 9.42
CA THR A 435 6.88 14.61 9.32
C THR A 435 6.23 14.60 7.93
N ARG A 436 6.98 14.34 6.84
CA ARG A 436 6.42 14.20 5.48
C ARG A 436 5.52 12.96 5.35
N ARG A 437 5.78 11.88 6.10
CA ARG A 437 4.87 10.72 6.19
C ARG A 437 3.64 11.08 7.01
N GLN A 438 3.81 11.74 8.15
CA GLN A 438 2.72 12.17 9.03
C GLN A 438 1.71 13.06 8.29
N PHE A 439 2.16 14.09 7.55
CA PHE A 439 1.25 14.93 6.77
C PHE A 439 0.59 14.21 5.58
N ARG A 440 1.25 13.22 4.96
CA ARG A 440 0.63 12.38 3.92
C ARG A 440 -0.41 11.39 4.48
N LEU A 441 -0.29 10.98 5.74
CA LEU A 441 -1.31 10.21 6.46
C LEU A 441 -2.46 11.11 6.99
N LEU A 442 -2.17 12.37 7.30
CA LEU A 442 -3.15 13.34 7.81
C LEU A 442 -3.99 14.00 6.70
N ALA A 443 -3.44 14.16 5.48
CA ALA A 443 -4.16 14.81 4.37
C ALA A 443 -5.51 14.13 4.02
N PRO A 444 -5.62 12.79 3.92
CA PRO A 444 -6.92 12.12 3.75
C PRO A 444 -7.90 12.41 4.89
N LEU A 445 -7.42 12.51 6.14
CA LEU A 445 -8.26 12.82 7.30
C LEU A 445 -8.80 14.26 7.28
N LEU A 446 -7.95 15.24 6.96
CA LEU A 446 -8.37 16.64 6.79
C LEU A 446 -9.37 16.80 5.62
N HIS A 447 -9.19 16.01 4.56
CA HIS A 447 -10.06 16.02 3.41
C HIS A 447 -11.42 15.35 3.70
N ASP A 448 -11.42 14.08 4.11
CA ASP A 448 -12.63 13.26 4.28
C ASP A 448 -13.45 13.60 5.55
N LYS A 449 -12.88 14.36 6.51
CA LYS A 449 -13.58 14.77 7.75
C LYS A 449 -13.84 16.26 7.86
N LEU A 450 -13.02 17.12 7.25
CA LEU A 450 -13.15 18.59 7.36
C LEU A 450 -13.35 19.29 6.01
N GLY A 451 -13.31 18.58 4.88
CA GLY A 451 -13.54 19.15 3.54
C GLY A 451 -12.41 20.05 3.03
N PHE A 452 -11.22 19.99 3.64
CA PHE A 452 -10.11 20.87 3.27
C PHE A 452 -9.46 20.45 1.93
N ARG A 453 -9.06 21.44 1.12
CA ARG A 453 -8.18 21.24 -0.04
C ARG A 453 -6.73 21.34 0.44
N VAL A 454 -5.98 20.25 0.40
CA VAL A 454 -4.62 20.20 0.99
C VAL A 454 -3.55 20.33 -0.09
N LEU A 455 -2.68 21.34 0.05
CA LEU A 455 -1.50 21.61 -0.78
C LEU A 455 -0.22 21.26 0.01
N LEU A 456 0.56 20.29 -0.45
CA LEU A 456 1.79 19.82 0.21
C LEU A 456 3.04 20.47 -0.41
N GLY A 457 3.75 21.29 0.36
CA GLY A 457 5.03 21.87 -0.03
C GLY A 457 6.18 20.85 -0.07
N ASP A 458 7.19 21.07 -0.91
CA ASP A 458 8.42 20.25 -0.98
C ASP A 458 9.68 21.14 -0.81
N LEU A 459 10.09 21.38 0.43
CA LEU A 459 11.23 22.25 0.80
C LEU A 459 12.59 21.53 0.62
N ARG A 460 12.95 21.19 -0.62
CA ARG A 460 14.26 20.58 -0.92
C ARG A 460 15.38 21.62 -0.83
N GLY A 461 16.10 21.61 0.28
CA GLY A 461 17.23 22.51 0.53
C GLY A 461 17.75 22.48 1.98
N PHE A 462 16.89 22.10 2.93
CA PHE A 462 17.31 21.76 4.30
C PHE A 462 17.72 20.28 4.35
N GLY A 463 19.01 20.02 4.56
CA GLY A 463 19.59 18.67 4.56
C GLY A 463 19.61 17.99 5.93
N ASP A 464 19.42 16.67 5.94
CA ASP A 464 19.73 15.80 7.08
C ASP A 464 21.26 15.61 7.21
N SER A 465 21.91 16.28 8.16
CA SER A 465 23.20 15.81 8.70
C SER A 465 23.51 16.35 10.09
N THR A 466 23.67 15.43 11.05
CA THR A 466 24.58 15.66 12.18
C THR A 466 26.01 15.85 11.66
N SER A 467 26.78 16.73 12.31
CA SER A 467 28.08 17.27 11.87
C SER A 467 28.04 18.17 10.62
N PHE A 468 28.52 19.40 10.78
CA PHE A 468 29.06 20.21 9.69
C PHE A 468 30.48 19.72 9.38
N ASP A 469 30.86 19.72 8.11
CA ASP A 469 32.24 19.57 7.65
C ASP A 469 32.54 20.77 6.74
N ASP A 470 33.46 21.65 7.16
CA ASP A 470 33.68 22.98 6.57
C ASP A 470 34.48 22.90 5.25
N ASN A 471 33.89 22.24 4.25
CA ASN A 471 34.47 22.08 2.92
C ASN A 471 33.88 23.09 1.92
N PRO A 472 34.56 24.22 1.62
CA PRO A 472 34.05 25.27 0.74
C PRO A 472 33.99 24.90 -0.76
N ALA A 473 34.11 23.61 -1.11
CA ALA A 473 33.98 23.12 -2.48
C ALA A 473 32.54 22.65 -2.85
N HIS A 474 31.56 22.78 -1.96
CA HIS A 474 30.18 22.36 -2.18
C HIS A 474 29.17 23.48 -1.89
N ASP A 475 28.84 24.26 -2.93
CA ASP A 475 27.71 25.20 -2.91
C ASP A 475 26.37 24.43 -2.86
N TYR A 476 25.84 24.29 -1.65
CA TYR A 476 24.42 23.99 -1.41
C TYR A 476 23.75 25.25 -0.84
N SER A 477 23.05 26.00 -1.69
CA SER A 477 22.33 27.21 -1.27
C SER A 477 21.13 26.85 -0.38
N ALA A 478 21.28 27.02 0.94
CA ALA A 478 20.16 26.92 1.86
C ALA A 478 19.11 28.01 1.56
N TYR A 479 17.83 27.62 1.52
CA TYR A 479 16.71 28.56 1.38
C TYR A 479 16.53 29.33 2.70
N SER A 480 16.36 30.65 2.65
CA SER A 480 16.15 31.44 3.87
C SER A 480 14.67 31.40 4.32
N PRO A 481 14.36 31.60 5.61
CA PRO A 481 12.97 31.64 6.07
C PRO A 481 12.14 32.73 5.39
N GLU A 482 12.76 33.87 5.03
CA GLU A 482 12.11 34.97 4.32
C GLU A 482 11.72 34.57 2.88
N SER A 483 12.57 33.82 2.16
CA SER A 483 12.27 33.41 0.79
C SER A 483 11.12 32.40 0.73
N VAL A 484 11.02 31.47 1.70
CA VAL A 484 9.84 30.59 1.83
C VAL A 484 8.56 31.39 2.12
N ALA A 485 8.64 32.39 3.01
CA ALA A 485 7.49 33.23 3.36
C ALA A 485 6.98 34.05 2.17
N LEU A 486 7.89 34.60 1.35
CA LEU A 486 7.56 35.32 0.11
C LEU A 486 6.90 34.40 -0.93
N ASP A 487 7.43 33.19 -1.15
CA ASP A 487 6.85 32.21 -2.07
C ASP A 487 5.44 31.76 -1.63
N VAL A 488 5.22 31.56 -0.31
CA VAL A 488 3.90 31.23 0.27
C VAL A 488 2.91 32.39 0.16
N ALA A 489 3.31 33.62 0.52
CA ALA A 489 2.46 34.80 0.40
C ALA A 489 2.04 35.02 -1.06
N SER A 490 2.99 34.93 -1.99
CA SER A 490 2.71 35.07 -3.43
C SER A 490 1.86 33.92 -3.99
N LEU A 491 1.79 32.75 -3.34
CA LEU A 491 0.82 31.70 -3.68
C LEU A 491 -0.58 32.06 -3.16
N MET A 492 -0.69 32.50 -1.91
CA MET A 492 -1.96 32.89 -1.28
C MET A 492 -2.63 34.05 -2.02
N GLU A 493 -1.87 35.08 -2.43
CA GLU A 493 -2.38 36.18 -3.26
C GLU A 493 -2.96 35.67 -4.60
N LYS A 494 -2.23 34.79 -5.30
CA LYS A 494 -2.67 34.23 -6.59
C LYS A 494 -3.92 33.37 -6.46
N LEU A 495 -4.04 32.60 -5.37
CA LEU A 495 -5.23 31.79 -5.09
C LEU A 495 -6.42 32.67 -4.70
N SER A 496 -6.22 33.66 -3.83
CA SER A 496 -7.27 34.63 -3.44
C SER A 496 -7.75 35.49 -4.61
N ALA A 497 -6.89 35.80 -5.58
CA ALA A 497 -7.26 36.50 -6.81
C ALA A 497 -8.05 35.61 -7.81
N ALA A 498 -7.95 34.28 -7.68
CA ALA A 498 -8.69 33.32 -8.50
C ALA A 498 -10.03 32.90 -7.87
N ASP A 499 -10.08 32.75 -6.54
CA ASP A 499 -11.30 32.54 -5.76
C ASP A 499 -11.24 33.41 -4.48
N PRO A 500 -11.92 34.59 -4.47
CA PRO A 500 -11.99 35.47 -3.31
C PRO A 500 -12.69 34.89 -2.07
N THR A 501 -13.26 33.68 -2.16
CA THR A 501 -13.88 32.98 -1.01
C THR A 501 -12.93 31.99 -0.33
N CYS A 502 -11.73 31.77 -0.88
CA CYS A 502 -10.72 30.91 -0.28
C CYS A 502 -10.24 31.42 1.08
N SER A 503 -10.42 30.59 2.11
CA SER A 503 -9.79 30.75 3.44
C SER A 503 -8.58 29.82 3.54
N PHE A 504 -7.48 30.29 4.14
CA PHE A 504 -6.20 29.54 4.16
C PHE A 504 -5.82 29.05 5.56
N VAL A 505 -5.14 27.90 5.62
CA VAL A 505 -4.56 27.31 6.84
C VAL A 505 -3.10 26.97 6.56
N LEU A 506 -2.16 27.46 7.37
CA LEU A 506 -0.76 27.04 7.28
C LEU A 506 -0.48 25.96 8.33
N LEU A 507 -0.08 24.78 7.90
CA LEU A 507 0.27 23.64 8.75
C LEU A 507 1.76 23.33 8.59
N GLY A 508 2.54 23.45 9.65
CA GLY A 508 3.97 23.18 9.61
C GLY A 508 4.48 22.60 10.93
N ASN A 509 5.53 21.79 10.87
CA ASN A 509 6.11 21.16 12.05
C ASN A 509 7.57 21.65 12.25
N SER A 510 7.72 22.60 13.19
CA SER A 510 8.98 23.06 13.81
C SER A 510 10.25 23.04 12.93
N LEU A 511 10.46 24.08 12.11
CA LEU A 511 11.81 24.38 11.63
C LEU A 511 12.71 24.83 12.80
N SER A 512 13.91 24.27 12.87
CA SER A 512 14.95 24.72 13.79
C SER A 512 15.64 25.97 13.23
N ALA A 513 15.62 27.05 14.03
CA ALA A 513 16.06 28.41 13.71
C ALA A 513 15.09 29.23 12.83
N GLY A 514 15.07 30.55 13.08
CA GLY A 514 14.46 31.56 12.20
C GLY A 514 12.95 31.44 11.95
N SER A 515 12.11 31.73 12.95
CA SER A 515 10.67 31.94 12.73
C SER A 515 10.42 33.25 11.96
N MET A 516 10.33 33.15 10.63
CA MET A 516 9.59 34.05 9.71
C MET A 516 9.59 35.53 10.09
N VAL A 517 10.66 36.25 9.74
CA VAL A 517 10.81 37.69 10.00
C VAL A 517 10.08 38.52 8.93
N LEU A 518 9.31 39.54 9.36
CA LEU A 518 9.04 40.70 8.51
C LEU A 518 10.15 41.73 8.72
N ALA A 519 10.90 42.02 7.65
CA ALA A 519 11.95 43.03 7.49
C ALA A 519 13.28 42.87 8.26
N ALA A 520 14.28 42.39 7.51
CA ALA A 520 15.62 42.98 7.31
C ALA A 520 16.71 43.03 8.43
N ASP A 521 17.91 42.64 8.01
CA ASP A 521 19.24 43.14 8.38
C ASP A 521 19.73 43.06 9.85
N SER A 522 20.22 41.89 10.26
CA SER A 522 21.40 41.78 11.16
C SER A 522 22.04 40.37 11.12
N PRO A 523 23.38 40.23 11.22
CA PRO A 523 24.01 38.92 11.40
C PRO A 523 23.76 38.36 12.81
N MET A 524 23.88 37.03 12.97
CA MET A 524 23.74 36.38 14.26
C MET A 524 24.88 36.74 15.23
N ASP A 525 24.53 37.01 16.48
CA ASP A 525 25.32 36.55 17.62
C ASP A 525 24.39 36.13 18.78
N SER A 526 24.97 35.52 19.81
CA SER A 526 24.34 34.40 20.51
C SER A 526 23.54 34.74 21.80
N TRP A 527 22.59 33.83 22.13
CA TRP A 527 21.90 33.61 23.44
C TRP A 527 20.63 34.44 23.81
N PHE A 528 19.86 33.82 24.71
CA PHE A 528 18.60 34.20 25.41
C PHE A 528 17.30 34.42 24.59
N ARG A 529 16.16 34.00 25.20
CA ARG A 529 14.95 33.62 24.44
C ARG A 529 13.67 33.29 25.30
N PRO A 530 12.60 34.12 25.36
CA PRO A 530 11.18 33.67 25.48
C PRO A 530 10.07 34.51 24.73
N LEU A 531 9.21 33.92 23.85
CA LEU A 531 7.89 34.50 23.48
C LEU A 531 6.92 33.51 22.76
N SER A 532 5.72 33.35 23.30
CA SER A 532 4.49 32.84 22.63
C SER A 532 3.33 32.89 23.66
N HIS A 533 2.12 33.44 23.43
CA HIS A 533 1.40 33.87 22.22
C HIS A 533 0.57 35.14 22.48
N LEU A 534 0.09 35.81 21.41
CA LEU A 534 -1.20 36.55 21.46
C LEU A 534 -2.34 35.64 21.00
N MET A 535 -3.55 35.87 21.49
CA MET A 535 -4.73 35.07 21.16
C MET A 535 -5.71 35.79 20.23
N PHE A 536 -6.16 35.06 19.20
CA PHE A 536 -7.39 35.33 18.44
C PHE A 536 -8.22 34.02 18.41
N ARG A 537 -9.55 34.12 18.27
CA ARG A 537 -10.54 33.02 18.50
C ARG A 537 -11.27 32.60 17.20
N PRO A 538 -12.07 31.50 17.17
CA PRO A 538 -11.87 30.15 17.72
C PRO A 538 -12.27 29.01 16.71
N LEU A 539 -11.93 27.72 16.77
CA LEU A 539 -10.99 26.87 17.50
C LEU A 539 -11.04 25.48 16.80
N TYR A 540 -9.91 24.86 16.40
CA TYR A 540 -9.90 23.45 15.91
C TYR A 540 -8.71 22.59 16.40
N GLY A 541 -7.89 23.09 17.33
CA GLY A 541 -6.62 22.45 17.70
C GLY A 541 -6.70 21.21 18.60
N ALA A 542 -7.75 21.07 19.42
CA ALA A 542 -7.80 20.06 20.49
C ALA A 542 -7.85 18.60 19.98
N TRP A 543 -8.57 18.35 18.88
CA TRP A 543 -8.87 16.98 18.43
C TRP A 543 -7.62 16.22 17.94
N VAL A 544 -6.68 16.93 17.32
CA VAL A 544 -5.41 16.37 16.83
C VAL A 544 -4.56 15.86 18.00
N TRP A 545 -4.52 16.60 19.12
CA TRP A 545 -3.74 16.21 20.29
C TRP A 545 -4.34 15.00 21.01
N GLY A 546 -5.66 14.95 21.20
CA GLY A 546 -6.34 13.79 21.79
C GLY A 546 -6.15 12.51 20.96
N ALA A 547 -6.22 12.61 19.63
CA ALA A 547 -5.93 11.50 18.72
C ALA A 547 -4.46 11.04 18.82
N TYR A 548 -3.52 11.98 18.80
CA TYR A 548 -2.08 11.72 18.88
C TYR A 548 -1.67 11.03 20.20
N TYR A 549 -2.22 11.49 21.33
CA TYR A 549 -2.00 10.87 22.64
C TYR A 549 -2.56 9.44 22.69
N LYS A 550 -3.74 9.21 22.11
CA LYS A 550 -4.39 7.88 22.05
C LYS A 550 -3.58 6.86 21.24
N THR A 551 -2.86 7.29 20.20
CA THR A 551 -1.91 6.42 19.46
C THR A 551 -0.60 6.15 20.19
N LEU A 552 -0.09 7.09 20.99
CA LEU A 552 1.21 6.93 21.69
C LEU A 552 1.09 6.25 23.05
N PHE A 553 0.00 6.45 23.78
CA PHE A 553 -0.16 5.95 25.16
C PHE A 553 -1.52 5.27 25.39
N PRO A 554 -1.77 4.06 24.84
CA PRO A 554 -3.09 3.40 24.84
C PRO A 554 -3.68 2.99 26.20
N GLY A 555 -3.03 3.35 27.32
CA GLY A 555 -3.43 3.02 28.69
C GLY A 555 -3.20 4.15 29.70
N LYS A 556 -3.10 5.41 29.24
CA LYS A 556 -3.03 6.60 30.09
C LYS A 556 -3.93 7.71 29.54
N LEU A 557 -5.22 7.60 29.80
CA LEU A 557 -6.16 8.71 29.71
C LEU A 557 -6.28 9.39 31.09
N PRO A 558 -6.46 10.71 31.18
CA PRO A 558 -7.08 11.34 32.33
C PRO A 558 -8.51 10.81 32.50
N ASP A 559 -8.96 10.61 33.74
CA ASP A 559 -10.27 9.99 34.02
C ASP A 559 -11.47 10.78 33.44
N ASP A 560 -11.31 12.10 33.28
CA ASP A 560 -12.36 13.02 32.83
C ASP A 560 -12.45 13.24 31.31
N PHE A 561 -11.61 12.58 30.51
CA PHE A 561 -11.45 12.85 29.06
C PHE A 561 -12.77 12.81 28.25
N GLU A 562 -13.66 11.84 28.51
CA GLU A 562 -14.95 11.77 27.82
C GLU A 562 -15.95 12.86 28.28
N ALA A 563 -15.80 13.38 29.51
CA ALA A 563 -16.63 14.48 30.01
C ALA A 563 -16.24 15.83 29.36
N GLU A 564 -14.95 16.12 29.26
CA GLU A 564 -14.43 17.27 28.49
C GLU A 564 -14.91 17.19 27.03
N LEU A 565 -14.81 16.00 26.43
CA LEU A 565 -15.21 15.75 25.05
C LEU A 565 -16.71 15.95 24.84
N ASP A 566 -17.58 15.56 25.79
CA ASP A 566 -19.03 15.83 25.70
C ASP A 566 -19.40 17.29 25.93
N ILE A 567 -18.70 18.01 26.81
CA ILE A 567 -18.86 19.47 26.98
C ILE A 567 -18.53 20.21 25.67
N LEU A 568 -17.46 19.79 24.98
CA LEU A 568 -17.07 20.31 23.66
C LEU A 568 -18.12 19.98 22.58
N LYS A 569 -18.53 18.71 22.43
CA LYS A 569 -19.58 18.28 21.49
C LYS A 569 -20.88 19.10 21.66
N LYS A 570 -21.23 19.44 22.91
CA LYS A 570 -22.48 20.14 23.25
C LYS A 570 -22.48 21.63 22.88
N HIS A 571 -21.32 22.30 22.94
CA HIS A 571 -21.19 23.71 22.58
C HIS A 571 -20.94 23.96 21.09
N LEU A 572 -20.31 23.03 20.37
CA LEU A 572 -19.89 23.18 18.96
C LEU A 572 -21.04 23.08 17.92
N LYS A 573 -22.25 23.53 18.26
CA LYS A 573 -23.38 23.56 17.32
C LYS A 573 -23.32 24.77 16.38
N THR A 574 -22.61 24.55 15.27
CA THR A 574 -22.82 25.19 13.95
C THR A 574 -22.92 26.71 13.89
N GLU A 575 -21.81 27.36 13.50
CA GLU A 575 -21.80 28.31 12.37
C GLU A 575 -20.37 28.44 11.80
N THR A 576 -20.20 29.08 10.63
CA THR A 576 -19.01 28.94 9.79
C THR A 576 -17.91 29.99 10.02
N GLY A 577 -16.67 29.51 10.11
CA GLY A 577 -15.45 30.31 9.90
C GLY A 577 -14.80 30.81 11.19
N ASN A 578 -13.68 30.18 11.58
CA ASN A 578 -12.55 30.69 12.40
C ASN A 578 -11.59 29.53 12.69
N ILE A 579 -10.29 29.81 12.91
CA ILE A 579 -9.24 28.78 13.10
C ILE A 579 -8.24 29.24 14.18
N VAL A 580 -7.65 28.29 14.93
CA VAL A 580 -6.60 28.52 15.93
C VAL A 580 -5.44 27.55 15.69
N ASN A 581 -4.21 28.07 15.73
CA ASN A 581 -2.97 27.30 15.66
C ASN A 581 -2.50 26.90 17.07
N VAL A 582 -2.01 25.67 17.24
CA VAL A 582 -1.43 25.16 18.50
C VAL A 582 0.00 24.69 18.22
N GLY A 583 0.95 25.60 18.42
CA GLY A 583 2.38 25.36 18.22
C GLY A 583 3.05 24.72 19.44
N ARG A 584 4.26 24.20 19.25
CA ARG A 584 5.14 23.73 20.34
C ARG A 584 6.05 24.87 20.80
N PHE A 585 6.27 24.99 22.11
CA PHE A 585 7.06 26.07 22.71
C PHE A 585 8.39 26.34 22.02
N ALA A 586 8.60 27.61 21.65
CA ALA A 586 9.87 28.14 21.23
C ALA A 586 10.29 29.29 22.15
N ARG A 587 11.37 29.08 22.90
CA ARG A 587 12.18 30.16 23.48
C ARG A 587 12.45 31.23 22.34
N ALA A 588 12.17 32.55 22.48
CA ALA A 588 12.46 33.62 21.48
C ALA A 588 12.89 35.01 22.07
N SER A 589 13.94 35.69 21.59
CA SER A 589 14.70 36.74 22.36
C SER A 589 13.94 38.01 22.80
N LYS A 590 14.32 38.62 23.95
CA LYS A 590 13.67 39.81 24.55
C LYS A 590 13.58 41.03 23.61
N VAL A 591 14.46 41.16 22.61
CA VAL A 591 14.36 42.22 21.59
C VAL A 591 13.29 41.88 20.54
N GLY A 592 13.19 40.60 20.14
CA GLY A 592 12.09 40.11 19.30
C GLY A 592 10.73 40.16 19.99
N VAL A 593 10.69 40.07 21.32
CA VAL A 593 9.49 40.36 22.14
C VAL A 593 9.03 41.80 21.88
N ALA A 594 9.89 42.77 22.17
CA ALA A 594 9.58 44.19 22.03
C ALA A 594 9.17 44.56 20.60
N SER A 595 9.94 44.16 19.58
CA SER A 595 9.62 44.52 18.18
C SER A 595 8.32 43.89 17.67
N THR A 596 7.95 42.69 18.13
CA THR A 596 6.65 42.08 17.79
C THR A 596 5.51 42.88 18.42
N LEU A 597 5.69 43.37 19.65
CA LEU A 597 4.67 44.08 20.42
C LEU A 597 4.56 45.58 20.05
N ASP A 598 5.65 46.24 19.63
CA ASP A 598 5.60 47.59 19.05
C ASP A 598 4.81 47.62 17.73
N ASN A 599 4.90 46.56 16.92
CA ASN A 599 4.06 46.40 15.73
C ASN A 599 2.58 46.17 16.09
N LEU A 600 2.29 45.48 17.20
CA LEU A 600 0.92 45.32 17.71
C LEU A 600 0.37 46.60 18.36
N GLY A 601 1.22 47.46 18.90
CA GLY A 601 0.86 48.79 19.42
C GLY A 601 0.26 49.73 18.36
N GLN A 602 0.42 49.42 17.07
CA GLN A 602 -0.24 50.12 15.96
C GLN A 602 -1.71 49.69 15.76
N HIS A 603 -2.18 48.67 16.47
CA HIS A 603 -3.55 48.14 16.46
C HIS A 603 -4.18 48.19 17.87
N PRO A 604 -4.60 49.37 18.36
CA PRO A 604 -4.84 49.67 19.78
C PRO A 604 -6.19 49.13 20.32
N THR A 605 -6.62 47.94 19.90
CA THR A 605 -7.95 47.35 20.21
C THR A 605 -7.87 45.88 20.67
N LEU A 606 -6.68 45.44 21.08
CA LEU A 606 -6.40 44.03 21.36
C LEU A 606 -5.90 43.85 22.80
N PRO A 607 -6.67 43.20 23.69
CA PRO A 607 -6.23 42.93 25.06
C PRO A 607 -5.13 41.86 25.07
N VAL A 608 -3.90 42.26 25.42
CA VAL A 608 -2.77 41.35 25.58
C VAL A 608 -2.84 40.71 26.97
N LEU A 609 -2.87 39.38 27.05
CA LEU A 609 -2.91 38.63 28.31
C LEU A 609 -1.61 37.81 28.45
N ALA A 610 -0.94 37.93 29.60
CA ALA A 610 0.30 37.22 29.90
C ALA A 610 0.16 36.43 31.20
N PHE A 611 0.54 35.15 31.20
CA PHE A 611 0.43 34.24 32.35
C PHE A 611 1.82 33.77 32.79
N PHE A 612 2.10 33.86 34.09
CA PHE A 612 3.40 33.54 34.69
C PHE A 612 3.23 32.52 35.83
N GLY A 613 4.05 31.46 35.89
CA GLY A 613 3.99 30.41 36.91
C GLY A 613 5.15 30.45 37.90
N CYS A 614 4.88 30.52 39.20
CA CYS A 614 5.90 30.81 40.22
C CYS A 614 6.86 29.66 40.57
N LYS A 615 6.57 28.40 40.18
CA LYS A 615 7.32 27.21 40.66
C LYS A 615 8.22 26.53 39.62
N ASP A 616 8.41 27.13 38.43
CA ASP A 616 9.39 26.63 37.45
C ASP A 616 10.84 26.90 37.94
N PRO A 617 11.66 25.86 38.14
CA PRO A 617 13.03 25.99 38.65
C PRO A 617 14.04 26.62 37.67
N ASP A 618 13.66 26.86 36.40
CA ASP A 618 14.53 27.53 35.41
C ASP A 618 14.52 29.07 35.57
N TYR A 619 13.61 29.68 36.34
CA TYR A 619 13.58 31.14 36.57
C TYR A 619 14.45 31.56 37.76
N ALA A 620 15.54 32.30 37.49
CA ALA A 620 16.45 32.79 38.53
C ALA A 620 15.92 34.00 39.33
N ASP A 621 15.07 34.85 38.75
CA ASP A 621 14.37 35.95 39.43
C ASP A 621 13.04 36.28 38.73
N PHE A 622 12.00 35.53 39.10
CA PHE A 622 10.64 35.65 38.58
C PHE A 622 10.06 37.08 38.66
N ASN A 623 10.35 37.81 39.74
CA ASN A 623 9.81 39.15 39.97
C ASN A 623 10.44 40.18 39.03
N ALA A 624 11.77 40.10 38.83
CA ALA A 624 12.48 41.00 37.92
C ALA A 624 12.06 40.83 36.46
N GLU A 625 11.70 39.61 36.04
CA GLU A 625 11.20 39.33 34.68
C GLU A 625 9.79 39.90 34.46
N ILE A 626 8.91 39.79 35.46
CA ILE A 626 7.55 40.34 35.44
C ILE A 626 7.55 41.86 35.43
N GLU A 627 8.35 42.51 36.28
CA GLU A 627 8.46 43.98 36.28
C GLU A 627 9.02 44.51 34.95
N TRP A 628 9.97 43.79 34.35
CA TRP A 628 10.44 44.12 32.99
C TRP A 628 9.32 43.98 31.95
N PHE A 629 8.51 42.91 31.99
CA PHE A 629 7.41 42.71 31.05
C PHE A 629 6.30 43.75 31.22
N LYS A 630 5.90 44.06 32.47
CA LYS A 630 4.94 45.13 32.79
C LYS A 630 5.42 46.50 32.31
N ALA A 631 6.73 46.77 32.36
CA ALA A 631 7.32 48.00 31.83
C ALA A 631 7.42 48.03 30.30
N ALA A 632 7.72 46.89 29.66
CA ALA A 632 7.84 46.77 28.20
C ALA A 632 6.47 46.70 27.49
N VAL A 633 5.44 46.20 28.17
CA VAL A 633 4.09 45.96 27.61
C VAL A 633 3.02 46.52 28.56
N PRO A 634 2.98 47.84 28.81
CA PRO A 634 2.15 48.44 29.87
C PRO A 634 0.63 48.36 29.63
N HIS A 635 0.19 47.83 28.49
CA HIS A 635 -1.21 47.54 28.18
C HIS A 635 -1.58 46.05 28.34
N ALA A 636 -0.63 45.18 28.72
CA ALA A 636 -0.88 43.76 28.93
C ALA A 636 -1.37 43.46 30.36
N GLN A 637 -2.47 42.72 30.48
CA GLN A 637 -2.92 42.18 31.76
C GLN A 637 -2.06 40.97 32.11
N CYS A 638 -1.34 41.07 33.23
CA CYS A 638 -0.43 40.04 33.72
C CYS A 638 -1.11 39.23 34.84
N PHE A 639 -1.08 37.90 34.73
CA PHE A 639 -1.70 36.95 35.64
C PHE A 639 -0.62 36.06 36.24
N GLU A 640 -0.50 36.07 37.56
CA GLU A 640 0.55 35.39 38.30
C GLU A 640 -0.04 34.17 39.03
N ASP A 641 0.36 32.97 38.62
CA ASP A 641 -0.05 31.73 39.27
C ASP A 641 0.98 31.29 40.30
N VAL A 642 0.69 31.67 41.55
CA VAL A 642 1.50 31.36 42.74
C VAL A 642 1.61 29.85 42.99
N ASP A 643 0.66 29.06 42.48
CA ASP A 643 0.62 27.63 42.72
C ASP A 643 1.07 26.75 41.54
N GLY A 644 1.06 27.26 40.31
CA GLY A 644 1.36 26.51 39.09
C GLY A 644 2.84 26.15 38.90
N GLY A 645 3.07 25.00 38.24
CA GLY A 645 4.36 24.55 37.75
C GLY A 645 4.74 25.14 36.40
N HIS A 646 5.41 24.33 35.57
CA HIS A 646 5.98 24.74 34.27
C HIS A 646 4.91 25.21 33.28
N TYR A 647 3.66 24.71 33.38
CA TYR A 647 2.59 25.00 32.41
C TYR A 647 1.24 25.32 33.08
N PRO A 648 1.06 26.53 33.69
CA PRO A 648 -0.13 26.87 34.48
C PRO A 648 -1.48 26.66 33.76
N HIS A 649 -1.51 26.85 32.43
CA HIS A 649 -2.72 26.71 31.61
C HIS A 649 -3.06 25.26 31.22
N LEU A 650 -2.12 24.32 31.34
CA LEU A 650 -2.37 22.88 31.23
C LEU A 650 -2.69 22.26 32.59
N GLU A 651 -2.14 22.84 33.66
CA GLU A 651 -2.35 22.37 35.05
C GLU A 651 -3.68 22.88 35.66
N ASN A 652 -4.24 23.99 35.16
CA ASN A 652 -5.57 24.47 35.56
C ASN A 652 -6.35 25.18 34.41
N PRO A 653 -6.88 24.43 33.44
CA PRO A 653 -7.55 25.01 32.27
C PRO A 653 -8.87 25.72 32.59
N GLU A 654 -9.66 25.26 33.57
CA GLU A 654 -10.92 25.91 33.97
C GLU A 654 -10.71 27.35 34.43
N ARG A 655 -9.62 27.60 35.19
CA ARG A 655 -9.28 28.95 35.67
C ARG A 655 -8.92 29.87 34.51
N VAL A 656 -8.17 29.39 33.52
CA VAL A 656 -7.83 30.17 32.31
C VAL A 656 -9.08 30.53 31.50
N VAL A 657 -10.01 29.58 31.33
CA VAL A 657 -11.31 29.86 30.69
C VAL A 657 -12.07 30.93 31.46
N LYS A 658 -12.13 30.83 32.79
CA LYS A 658 -12.86 31.76 33.66
C LYS A 658 -12.30 33.18 33.66
N GLU A 659 -10.99 33.38 33.69
CA GLU A 659 -10.40 34.72 33.58
C GLU A 659 -10.64 35.32 32.18
N ILE A 660 -10.56 34.51 31.12
CA ILE A 660 -10.93 34.91 29.76
C ILE A 660 -12.41 35.32 29.66
N GLU A 661 -13.32 34.62 30.34
CA GLU A 661 -14.74 35.00 30.44
C GLU A 661 -14.94 36.30 31.21
N ILE A 662 -14.24 36.52 32.33
CA ILE A 662 -14.32 37.76 33.12
C ILE A 662 -13.90 39.00 32.29
N ILE A 663 -12.99 38.82 31.32
CA ILE A 663 -12.58 39.86 30.38
C ILE A 663 -13.63 40.03 29.27
N LEU A 664 -14.05 38.94 28.63
CA LEU A 664 -15.00 38.95 27.51
C LEU A 664 -16.44 39.37 27.87
N TYR A 665 -16.78 39.40 29.17
CA TYR A 665 -18.05 39.93 29.69
C TYR A 665 -17.90 41.31 30.38
N ARG A 666 -16.78 42.02 30.14
CA ARG A 666 -16.54 43.39 30.63
C ARG A 666 -16.47 44.47 29.54
N GLU A 667 -16.53 44.07 28.28
CA GLU A 667 -16.73 44.93 27.09
C GLU A 667 -18.12 44.66 26.48
#